data_AF-A0A7W1L2F3-F1
#
_entry.id   AF-A0A7W1L2F3-F1
#
_cell.length_a   1.000
_cell.length_b   1.000
_cell.length_c   1.000
_cell.angle_alpha   90.00
_cell.angle_beta   90.00
_cell.angle_gamma   90.00
#
_symmetry.space_group_name_H-M   'P 1'
#
loop_
_entity.id
_entity.type
_entity.pdbx_description
1 polymer ?
#
loop_
_entity_poly.entity_id
_entity_poly.type
_entity_poly.pdbx_seq_one_letter_code
_entity_poly.pdbx_strand_id
1 'polypeptide(L)'
;LTLDTIERLPKFRGHLFNWYDTRTLEPLAPQYISTVDSGNLAGHLLAIKQACEELRDCQLFGAHTLAGLADVVEILRHEAELMSVARQRTEVVTAKHLRLEIDACAEIAGGKPPETLSGWEALFNSFHQHASTADDMLGALAQEHGIGNFAEIQFWTGALLRQTKELARDLRTFAPSVYPPGAHLSYVIRSDWAAPLQPELAHSLDRVGSPARMSETYDTALTELAALAGGAGRDSSSATSGQAAAPEGLATLNTAVEDAALAVNSVLSRLSSLTQRCEEMFEGMDFTFLLDAERKVFHIGYNATAGRADDSYYDLLASEARLASFIAIAKGDAPQEHWFRLGRQLTPVDGSRALISWTATMFEYLMPLLVMRDYDRTLLHQTYRAVVGRQIEYGAERRVPWGISESAYNARDLYLNYQYAPFGVPGLGLKRGLSEDLVVAPYATMLAALVEPQAAVENLRRLDREGALGRFGYYEAIDYTPERLPQNQKRALIRAFMAHHQGMSLVALGNLLHRDIMQRRFHAEPLVRATELLLQERIPNGVPAAHPRAEEVLSGRLVQTLTGFVTRAFDSPNLPTPRTQLLSNGNYSVMVTTSGAGYSMCGSLAVTRWREDVTRDNYGSFFYLRDVRSGAVWSAGYQPVGRLTQAYEVTFSEDKVDFRQSDAGILTHTEIIVSPEDDAELRRLSITNQSSR
;
A
#
# COMPACT_ATOMS: atom_id res chain seq x y z
N LEU A 1 16.49 -0.45 8.53
CA LEU A 1 16.15 -1.41 7.46
C LEU A 1 15.43 -0.71 6.29
N THR A 2 14.21 -0.19 6.44
CA THR A 2 13.47 0.38 5.29
C THR A 2 14.13 1.60 4.64
N LEU A 3 14.46 2.65 5.40
CA LEU A 3 15.14 3.82 4.83
C LEU A 3 16.53 3.47 4.29
N ASP A 4 17.25 2.55 4.94
CA ASP A 4 18.58 2.10 4.47
C ASP A 4 18.47 1.45 3.09
N THR A 5 17.40 0.67 2.85
CA THR A 5 17.13 0.11 1.53
C THR A 5 16.79 1.21 0.53
N ILE A 6 15.93 2.18 0.88
CA ILE A 6 15.55 3.28 0.00
C ILE A 6 16.78 4.11 -0.40
N GLU A 7 17.71 4.38 0.52
CA GLU A 7 18.94 5.13 0.23
C GLU A 7 19.81 4.43 -0.80
N ARG A 8 19.89 3.09 -0.74
CA ARG A 8 20.65 2.26 -1.67
C ARG A 8 20.03 2.17 -3.06
N LEU A 9 18.72 2.40 -3.20
CA LEU A 9 18.05 2.37 -4.50
C LEU A 9 18.62 3.48 -5.41
N PRO A 10 19.03 3.18 -6.65
CA PRO A 10 19.38 4.20 -7.63
C PRO A 10 18.23 5.19 -7.84
N LYS A 11 18.54 6.49 -7.90
CA LYS A 11 17.57 7.58 -8.03
C LYS A 11 17.90 8.44 -9.25
N PHE A 12 16.90 9.13 -9.77
CA PHE A 12 17.08 10.18 -10.77
C PHE A 12 16.59 11.51 -10.21
N ARG A 13 17.51 12.46 -10.04
CA ARG A 13 17.22 13.78 -9.44
C ARG A 13 16.44 13.69 -8.11
N GLY A 14 16.84 12.75 -7.26
CA GLY A 14 16.20 12.47 -5.97
C GLY A 14 14.97 11.57 -6.02
N HIS A 15 14.37 11.34 -7.19
CA HIS A 15 13.19 10.49 -7.35
C HIS A 15 13.55 9.01 -7.46
N LEU A 16 12.70 8.16 -6.89
CA LEU A 16 12.74 6.71 -7.12
C LEU A 16 12.13 6.38 -8.49
N PHE A 17 12.64 5.31 -9.11
CA PHE A 17 12.02 4.70 -10.26
C PHE A 17 10.80 3.86 -9.84
N ASN A 18 9.86 3.64 -10.74
CA ASN A 18 8.65 2.88 -10.44
C ASN A 18 8.92 1.40 -10.15
N TRP A 19 10.00 0.83 -10.70
CA TRP A 19 10.27 -0.61 -10.60
C TRP A 19 11.75 -0.90 -10.33
N TYR A 20 11.98 -1.80 -9.37
CA TYR A 20 13.29 -2.32 -9.00
C TYR A 20 13.24 -3.84 -8.86
N ASP A 21 14.32 -4.54 -9.19
CA ASP A 21 14.50 -5.93 -8.78
C ASP A 21 14.71 -5.96 -7.26
N THR A 22 13.87 -6.71 -6.55
CA THR A 22 13.87 -6.74 -5.08
C THR A 22 15.08 -7.43 -4.46
N ARG A 23 15.89 -8.14 -5.25
CA ARG A 23 17.11 -8.84 -4.80
C ARG A 23 18.36 -8.02 -5.11
N THR A 24 18.45 -7.47 -6.32
CA THR A 24 19.64 -6.71 -6.75
C THR A 24 19.55 -5.22 -6.42
N LEU A 25 18.34 -4.70 -6.18
CA LEU A 25 18.04 -3.27 -6.02
C LEU A 25 18.28 -2.43 -7.28
N GLU A 26 18.49 -3.07 -8.43
CA GLU A 26 18.68 -2.39 -9.71
C GLU A 26 17.34 -1.95 -10.30
N PRO A 27 17.26 -0.76 -10.92
CA PRO A 27 16.04 -0.29 -11.57
C PRO A 27 15.75 -1.13 -12.83
N LEU A 28 14.49 -1.52 -12.98
CA LEU A 28 14.03 -2.26 -14.14
C LEU A 28 13.72 -1.32 -15.32
N ALA A 29 13.89 -1.82 -16.54
CA ALA A 29 13.53 -1.07 -17.74
C ALA A 29 12.01 -1.16 -18.01
N PRO A 30 11.36 -0.07 -18.47
CA PRO A 30 11.95 1.27 -18.64
C PRO A 30 12.16 1.97 -17.29
N GLN A 31 13.25 2.74 -17.17
CA GLN A 31 13.51 3.55 -15.99
C GLN A 31 12.55 4.73 -15.98
N TYR A 32 11.42 4.57 -15.31
CA TYR A 32 10.31 5.51 -15.30
C TYR A 32 10.13 6.13 -13.92
N ILE A 33 9.78 7.43 -13.90
CA ILE A 33 9.50 8.19 -12.68
C ILE A 33 8.06 8.68 -12.75
N SER A 34 7.26 8.30 -11.76
CA SER A 34 5.88 8.76 -11.59
C SER A 34 5.82 10.02 -10.73
N THR A 35 5.10 11.04 -11.20
CA THR A 35 4.82 12.26 -10.44
C THR A 35 4.03 11.94 -9.17
N VAL A 36 3.03 11.06 -9.27
CA VAL A 36 2.17 10.66 -8.15
C VAL A 36 2.95 9.93 -7.08
N ASP A 37 3.74 8.92 -7.48
CA ASP A 37 4.51 8.12 -6.53
C ASP A 37 5.55 8.97 -5.80
N SER A 38 6.16 9.91 -6.53
CA SER A 38 7.10 10.89 -5.97
C SER A 38 6.42 11.81 -4.95
N GLY A 39 5.27 12.39 -5.29
CA GLY A 39 4.52 13.25 -4.37
C GLY A 39 4.01 12.50 -3.15
N ASN A 40 3.53 11.27 -3.34
CA ASN A 40 3.06 10.43 -2.25
C ASN A 40 4.19 10.09 -1.27
N LEU A 41 5.37 9.71 -1.77
CA LEU A 41 6.55 9.47 -0.94
C LEU A 41 6.97 10.75 -0.22
N ALA A 42 7.06 11.89 -0.91
CA ALA A 42 7.43 13.17 -0.31
C ALA A 42 6.51 13.56 0.86
N GLY A 43 5.18 13.39 0.70
CA GLY A 43 4.22 13.70 1.76
C GLY A 43 4.38 12.81 2.98
N HIS A 44 4.61 11.52 2.77
CA HIS A 44 4.81 10.56 3.86
C HIS A 44 6.18 10.71 4.54
N LEU A 45 7.23 11.14 3.83
CA LEU A 45 8.52 11.49 4.43
C LEU A 45 8.37 12.64 5.42
N LEU A 46 7.62 13.69 5.07
CA LEU A 46 7.32 14.80 5.99
C LEU A 46 6.49 14.32 7.19
N ALA A 47 5.49 13.46 6.99
CA ALA A 47 4.71 12.90 8.09
C ALA A 47 5.57 12.03 9.04
N ILE A 48 6.54 11.26 8.50
CA ILE A 48 7.48 10.44 9.30
C ILE A 48 8.49 11.32 10.04
N LYS A 49 9.02 12.37 9.40
CA LYS A 49 9.88 13.38 10.03
C LYS A 49 9.19 13.92 11.28
N GLN A 50 7.97 14.43 11.12
CA GLN A 50 7.17 14.99 12.21
C GLN A 50 6.77 13.93 13.26
N ALA A 51 6.57 12.66 12.87
CA ALA A 51 6.38 11.57 13.82
C ALA A 51 7.62 11.34 14.72
N CYS A 52 8.83 11.42 14.15
CA CYS A 52 10.07 11.23 14.92
C CYS A 52 10.30 12.38 15.90
N GLU A 53 10.00 13.62 15.48
CA GLU A 53 10.03 14.80 16.35
C GLU A 53 9.01 14.69 17.50
N GLU A 54 7.78 14.23 17.20
CA GLU A 54 6.75 13.99 18.22
C GLU A 54 7.18 12.91 19.23
N LEU A 55 7.74 11.78 18.76
CA LEU A 55 8.13 10.66 19.61
C LEU A 55 9.24 11.00 20.62
N ARG A 56 10.07 12.01 20.33
CA ARG A 56 11.07 12.52 21.29
C ARG A 56 10.42 13.06 22.56
N ASP A 57 9.28 13.71 22.41
CA ASP A 57 8.61 14.50 23.45
C ASP A 57 7.35 13.79 24.01
N CYS A 58 6.93 12.69 23.37
CA CYS A 58 5.87 11.81 23.87
C CYS A 58 6.33 10.94 25.04
N GLN A 59 5.45 10.77 26.02
CA GLN A 59 5.69 9.91 27.18
C GLN A 59 5.84 8.45 26.72
N LEU A 60 6.88 7.76 27.23
CA LEU A 60 7.24 6.41 26.81
C LEU A 60 6.12 5.38 27.07
N PHE A 61 5.51 5.44 28.26
CA PHE A 61 4.36 4.62 28.63
C PHE A 61 3.24 5.51 29.18
N GLY A 62 2.01 5.30 28.75
CA GLY A 62 0.88 6.13 29.15
C GLY A 62 -0.47 5.49 28.85
N ALA A 63 -1.52 6.31 28.80
CA ALA A 63 -2.87 5.84 28.49
C ALA A 63 -2.96 5.10 27.13
N HIS A 64 -2.14 5.51 26.15
CA HIS A 64 -2.08 4.85 24.85
C HIS A 64 -1.54 3.41 24.94
N THR A 65 -0.63 3.12 25.88
CA THR A 65 -0.10 1.77 26.12
C THR A 65 -1.19 0.85 26.64
N LEU A 66 -1.99 1.31 27.62
CA LEU A 66 -3.10 0.54 28.15
C LEU A 66 -4.22 0.37 27.14
N ALA A 67 -4.53 1.40 26.35
CA ALA A 67 -5.53 1.30 25.28
C ALA A 67 -5.16 0.21 24.26
N GLY A 68 -3.91 0.16 23.82
CA GLY A 68 -3.46 -0.89 22.89
C GLY A 68 -3.49 -2.31 23.47
N LEU A 69 -3.22 -2.47 24.78
CA LEU A 69 -3.39 -3.76 25.46
C LEU A 69 -4.88 -4.12 25.60
N ALA A 70 -5.73 -3.14 25.91
CA ALA A 70 -7.17 -3.32 26.03
C ALA A 70 -7.79 -3.80 24.71
N ASP A 71 -7.36 -3.25 23.57
CA ASP A 71 -7.85 -3.68 22.25
C ASP A 71 -7.58 -5.16 21.99
N VAL A 72 -6.37 -5.64 22.31
CA VAL A 72 -6.01 -7.06 22.15
C VAL A 72 -6.81 -7.95 23.12
N VAL A 73 -6.99 -7.50 24.36
CA VAL A 73 -7.80 -8.23 25.34
C VAL A 73 -9.27 -8.29 24.93
N GLU A 74 -9.84 -7.23 24.36
CA GLU A 74 -11.24 -7.24 23.93
C GLU A 74 -11.46 -8.19 22.75
N ILE A 75 -10.48 -8.29 21.82
CA ILE A 75 -10.50 -9.32 20.79
C ILE A 75 -10.45 -10.72 21.41
N LEU A 76 -9.59 -10.92 22.42
CA LEU A 76 -9.53 -12.20 23.15
C LEU A 76 -10.84 -12.55 23.84
N ARG A 77 -11.51 -11.58 24.45
CA ARG A 77 -12.84 -11.77 25.08
C ARG A 77 -13.85 -12.20 24.02
N HIS A 78 -13.86 -11.54 22.87
CA HIS A 78 -14.74 -11.90 21.76
C HIS A 78 -14.50 -13.35 21.28
N GLU A 79 -13.25 -13.74 21.05
CA GLU A 79 -12.92 -15.10 20.63
C GLU A 79 -13.27 -16.15 21.72
N ALA A 80 -13.08 -15.82 23.00
CA ALA A 80 -13.45 -16.69 24.12
C ALA A 80 -14.97 -16.87 24.28
N GLU A 81 -15.77 -15.91 23.84
CA GLU A 81 -17.23 -16.01 23.77
C GLU A 81 -17.67 -16.96 22.65
N LEU A 82 -17.04 -16.90 21.48
CA LEU A 82 -17.35 -17.77 20.33
C LEU A 82 -17.11 -19.25 20.66
N MET A 83 -16.12 -19.56 21.51
CA MET A 83 -15.88 -20.92 22.01
C MET A 83 -17.07 -21.50 22.81
N SER A 84 -17.91 -20.66 23.44
CA SER A 84 -19.00 -21.09 24.33
C SER A 84 -20.11 -21.89 23.63
N VAL A 85 -20.22 -21.77 22.32
CA VAL A 85 -21.32 -22.34 21.54
C VAL A 85 -21.11 -23.84 21.29
N ALA A 86 -19.96 -24.41 21.67
CA ALA A 86 -19.62 -25.81 21.45
C ALA A 86 -19.07 -26.52 22.72
N ARG A 87 -19.90 -27.40 23.31
CA ARG A 87 -19.55 -28.66 24.07
C ARG A 87 -19.57 -28.67 25.63
N GLN A 88 -19.19 -29.82 26.23
CA GLN A 88 -19.73 -30.60 27.36
C GLN A 88 -19.36 -30.16 28.81
N ARG A 89 -19.92 -30.82 29.83
CA ARG A 89 -19.91 -30.44 31.27
C ARG A 89 -18.54 -30.29 31.96
N THR A 90 -17.50 -31.06 31.61
CA THR A 90 -16.14 -30.90 32.19
C THR A 90 -15.37 -29.73 31.60
N GLU A 91 -15.76 -29.28 30.42
CA GLU A 91 -15.13 -28.19 29.66
C GLU A 91 -15.56 -26.81 30.20
N VAL A 92 -16.69 -26.75 30.93
CA VAL A 92 -17.25 -25.52 31.52
C VAL A 92 -16.30 -24.90 32.55
N VAL A 93 -15.57 -25.70 33.32
CA VAL A 93 -14.71 -25.19 34.40
C VAL A 93 -13.43 -24.57 33.84
N THR A 94 -12.73 -25.26 32.93
CA THR A 94 -11.51 -24.74 32.30
C THR A 94 -11.81 -23.53 31.42
N ALA A 95 -12.89 -23.55 30.63
CA ALA A 95 -13.31 -22.39 29.84
C ALA A 95 -13.72 -21.19 30.72
N LYS A 96 -14.33 -21.45 31.88
CA LYS A 96 -14.64 -20.39 32.86
C LYS A 96 -13.37 -19.80 33.48
N HIS A 97 -12.39 -20.62 33.85
CA HIS A 97 -11.12 -20.12 34.37
C HIS A 97 -10.35 -19.32 33.31
N LEU A 98 -10.31 -19.79 32.06
CA LEU A 98 -9.74 -19.03 30.95
C LEU A 98 -10.36 -17.63 30.83
N ARG A 99 -11.69 -17.53 30.90
CA ARG A 99 -12.37 -16.23 30.89
C ARG A 99 -12.02 -15.35 32.07
N LEU A 100 -11.89 -15.93 33.27
CA LEU A 100 -11.46 -15.18 34.45
C LEU A 100 -10.05 -14.59 34.27
N GLU A 101 -9.12 -15.34 33.66
CA GLU A 101 -7.78 -14.83 33.36
C GLU A 101 -7.82 -13.71 32.29
N ILE A 102 -8.67 -13.84 31.27
CA ILE A 102 -8.85 -12.80 30.25
C ILE A 102 -9.53 -11.55 30.85
N ASP A 103 -10.55 -11.71 31.69
CA ASP A 103 -11.22 -10.60 32.36
C ASP A 103 -10.28 -9.91 33.36
N ALA A 104 -9.39 -10.64 34.04
CA ALA A 104 -8.33 -10.05 34.86
C ALA A 104 -7.36 -9.19 34.02
N CYS A 105 -6.97 -9.66 32.83
CA CYS A 105 -6.23 -8.82 31.87
C CYS A 105 -7.00 -7.54 31.50
N ALA A 106 -8.32 -7.65 31.31
CA ALA A 106 -9.17 -6.51 30.97
C ALA A 106 -9.26 -5.48 32.10
N GLU A 107 -9.38 -5.94 33.36
CA GLU A 107 -9.35 -5.07 34.54
C GLU A 107 -8.03 -4.30 34.66
N ILE A 108 -6.90 -4.98 34.41
CA ILE A 108 -5.58 -4.34 34.42
C ILE A 108 -5.48 -3.29 33.30
N ALA A 109 -5.91 -3.63 32.08
CA ALA A 109 -5.89 -2.71 30.94
C ALA A 109 -6.83 -1.50 31.13
N GLY A 110 -7.94 -1.67 31.84
CA GLY A 110 -8.90 -0.61 32.18
C GLY A 110 -8.50 0.29 33.36
N GLY A 111 -7.37 0.00 34.02
CA GLY A 111 -6.88 0.74 35.18
C GLY A 111 -6.31 2.13 34.87
N LYS A 112 -5.93 2.88 35.91
CA LYS A 112 -5.23 4.16 35.76
C LYS A 112 -3.77 3.90 35.34
N PRO A 113 -3.23 4.60 34.33
CA PRO A 113 -1.81 4.52 33.97
C PRO A 113 -0.91 4.85 35.18
N PRO A 114 0.07 3.99 35.51
CA PRO A 114 1.07 4.31 36.53
C PRO A 114 1.88 5.56 36.17
N GLU A 115 2.27 6.34 37.17
CA GLU A 115 3.12 7.53 37.01
C GLU A 115 4.61 7.18 37.14
N THR A 116 4.93 5.98 37.62
CA THR A 116 6.29 5.51 37.87
C THR A 116 6.67 4.28 37.05
N LEU A 117 7.96 4.15 36.71
CA LEU A 117 8.53 3.02 35.98
C LEU A 117 8.35 1.73 36.78
N SER A 118 8.57 1.78 38.10
CA SER A 118 8.26 0.68 39.02
C SER A 118 6.79 0.23 38.96
N GLY A 119 5.86 1.17 38.84
CA GLY A 119 4.43 0.87 38.72
C GLY A 119 4.09 0.20 37.39
N TRP A 120 4.71 0.64 36.29
CA TRP A 120 4.56 0.00 34.99
C TRP A 120 5.18 -1.40 34.95
N GLU A 121 6.33 -1.62 35.59
CA GLU A 121 6.93 -2.95 35.67
C GLU A 121 6.01 -3.93 36.40
N ALA A 122 5.45 -3.52 37.55
CA ALA A 122 4.49 -4.32 38.29
C ALA A 122 3.24 -4.64 37.45
N LEU A 123 2.73 -3.65 36.70
CA LEU A 123 1.60 -3.81 35.80
C LEU A 123 1.91 -4.82 34.69
N PHE A 124 3.03 -4.69 33.99
CA PHE A 124 3.41 -5.61 32.91
C PHE A 124 3.66 -7.04 33.41
N ASN A 125 4.28 -7.20 34.59
CA ASN A 125 4.48 -8.51 35.20
C ASN A 125 3.14 -9.18 35.54
N SER A 126 2.20 -8.43 36.13
CA SER A 126 0.85 -8.94 36.42
C SER A 126 0.11 -9.34 35.14
N PHE A 127 0.18 -8.49 34.10
CA PHE A 127 -0.41 -8.77 32.80
C PHE A 127 0.15 -10.05 32.18
N HIS A 128 1.48 -10.19 32.18
CA HIS A 128 2.17 -11.34 31.63
C HIS A 128 1.80 -12.64 32.36
N GLN A 129 1.64 -12.58 33.69
CA GLN A 129 1.24 -13.74 34.49
C GLN A 129 -0.17 -14.25 34.11
N HIS A 130 -1.14 -13.36 33.99
CA HIS A 130 -2.51 -13.72 33.58
C HIS A 130 -2.54 -14.23 32.14
N ALA A 131 -1.87 -13.54 31.22
CA ALA A 131 -1.79 -13.95 29.82
C ALA A 131 -1.09 -15.32 29.65
N SER A 132 -0.05 -15.61 30.43
CA SER A 132 0.65 -16.92 30.40
C SER A 132 -0.25 -18.03 30.93
N THR A 133 -0.99 -17.75 32.00
CA THR A 133 -1.96 -18.71 32.56
C THR A 133 -3.06 -19.04 31.55
N ALA A 134 -3.57 -18.02 30.84
CA ALA A 134 -4.53 -18.20 29.76
C ALA A 134 -3.98 -19.03 28.59
N ASP A 135 -2.72 -18.79 28.19
CA ASP A 135 -2.04 -19.54 27.12
C ASP A 135 -1.84 -21.01 27.48
N ASP A 136 -1.42 -21.30 28.72
CA ASP A 136 -1.27 -22.68 29.22
C ASP A 136 -2.61 -23.43 29.19
N MET A 137 -3.70 -22.77 29.63
CA MET A 137 -5.06 -23.33 29.56
C MET A 137 -5.50 -23.58 28.12
N LEU A 138 -5.23 -22.67 27.19
CA LEU A 138 -5.54 -22.82 25.78
C LEU A 138 -4.72 -23.93 25.11
N GLY A 139 -3.44 -24.08 25.48
CA GLY A 139 -2.57 -25.16 25.03
C GLY A 139 -3.13 -26.53 25.42
N ALA A 140 -3.58 -26.67 26.68
CA ALA A 140 -4.23 -27.89 27.15
C ALA A 140 -5.53 -28.19 26.37
N LEU A 141 -6.41 -27.19 26.21
CA LEU A 141 -7.67 -27.35 25.47
C LEU A 141 -7.45 -27.72 23.99
N ALA A 142 -6.46 -27.10 23.34
CA ALA A 142 -6.16 -27.37 21.94
C ALA A 142 -5.57 -28.77 21.71
N GLN A 143 -4.77 -29.29 22.65
CA GLN A 143 -4.28 -30.67 22.61
C GLN A 143 -5.42 -31.68 22.73
N GLU A 144 -6.41 -31.41 23.58
CA GLU A 144 -7.55 -32.31 23.81
C GLU A 144 -8.56 -32.31 22.65
N HIS A 145 -8.73 -31.17 21.96
CA HIS A 145 -9.87 -30.97 21.05
C HIS A 145 -9.49 -30.62 19.60
N GLY A 146 -8.20 -30.53 19.29
CA GLY A 146 -7.69 -30.24 17.96
C GLY A 146 -7.44 -28.74 17.72
N ILE A 147 -6.23 -28.44 17.26
CA ILE A 147 -5.66 -27.08 17.13
C ILE A 147 -6.51 -26.14 16.27
N GLY A 148 -7.19 -26.67 15.25
CA GLY A 148 -7.93 -25.86 14.27
C GLY A 148 -9.07 -25.01 14.86
N ASN A 149 -9.70 -25.46 15.96
CA ASN A 149 -10.81 -24.73 16.58
C ASN A 149 -10.35 -23.59 17.50
N PHE A 150 -9.06 -23.53 17.84
CA PHE A 150 -8.50 -22.56 18.79
C PHE A 150 -7.47 -21.63 18.12
N ALA A 151 -7.29 -21.72 16.80
CA ALA A 151 -6.20 -21.05 16.10
C ALA A 151 -6.24 -19.51 16.28
N GLU A 152 -7.44 -18.89 16.21
CA GLU A 152 -7.60 -17.44 16.38
C GLU A 152 -7.31 -17.00 17.83
N ILE A 153 -7.96 -17.63 18.82
CA ILE A 153 -7.72 -17.27 20.23
C ILE A 153 -6.26 -17.54 20.67
N GLN A 154 -5.62 -18.60 20.16
CA GLN A 154 -4.19 -18.86 20.39
C GLN A 154 -3.31 -17.79 19.74
N PHE A 155 -3.66 -17.35 18.53
CA PHE A 155 -2.93 -16.27 17.87
C PHE A 155 -2.96 -14.99 18.70
N TRP A 156 -4.15 -14.58 19.15
CA TRP A 156 -4.32 -13.37 19.95
C TRP A 156 -3.72 -13.48 21.35
N THR A 157 -3.74 -14.67 21.97
CA THR A 157 -3.12 -14.88 23.30
C THR A 157 -1.61 -14.80 23.17
N GLY A 158 -1.05 -15.43 22.14
CA GLY A 158 0.36 -15.29 21.79
C GLY A 158 0.75 -13.86 21.41
N ALA A 159 -0.15 -13.09 20.77
CA ALA A 159 0.08 -11.68 20.47
C ALA A 159 0.17 -10.84 21.75
N LEU A 160 -0.76 -11.05 22.69
CA LEU A 160 -0.74 -10.39 24.00
C LEU A 160 0.52 -10.71 24.81
N LEU A 161 0.93 -11.99 24.82
CA LEU A 161 2.17 -12.42 25.48
C LEU A 161 3.42 -11.77 24.87
N ARG A 162 3.50 -11.70 23.54
CA ARG A 162 4.60 -11.00 22.86
C ARG A 162 4.61 -9.52 23.20
N GLN A 163 3.45 -8.86 23.13
CA GLN A 163 3.31 -7.43 23.39
C GLN A 163 3.71 -7.07 24.83
N THR A 164 3.20 -7.80 25.83
CA THR A 164 3.56 -7.59 27.25
C THR A 164 5.04 -7.83 27.52
N LYS A 165 5.63 -8.86 26.90
CA LYS A 165 7.07 -9.14 27.01
C LYS A 165 7.93 -8.05 26.36
N GLU A 166 7.53 -7.54 25.20
CA GLU A 166 8.22 -6.44 24.52
C GLU A 166 8.14 -5.14 25.33
N LEU A 167 6.97 -4.81 25.89
CA LEU A 167 6.80 -3.66 26.78
C LEU A 167 7.66 -3.76 28.04
N ALA A 168 7.71 -4.93 28.68
CA ALA A 168 8.55 -5.16 29.85
C ALA A 168 10.06 -5.07 29.51
N ARG A 169 10.47 -5.60 28.35
CA ARG A 169 11.85 -5.46 27.85
C ARG A 169 12.20 -3.99 27.65
N ASP A 170 11.34 -3.24 26.97
CA ASP A 170 11.58 -1.83 26.66
C ASP A 170 11.67 -1.03 27.96
N LEU A 171 10.78 -1.28 28.93
CA LEU A 171 10.85 -0.67 30.25
C LEU A 171 12.20 -0.92 30.92
N ARG A 172 12.67 -2.17 30.99
CA ARG A 172 13.95 -2.52 31.60
C ARG A 172 15.16 -1.95 30.86
N THR A 173 15.00 -1.65 29.58
CA THR A 173 16.04 -1.03 28.76
C THR A 173 16.17 0.47 29.06
N PHE A 174 15.04 1.15 29.32
CA PHE A 174 15.02 2.60 29.54
C PHE A 174 14.98 3.01 31.02
N ALA A 175 14.69 2.08 31.93
CA ALA A 175 14.66 2.30 33.37
C ALA A 175 15.99 1.87 34.02
N PRO A 176 16.55 2.66 34.96
CA PRO A 176 17.72 2.25 35.72
C PRO A 176 17.36 1.00 36.55
N SER A 177 17.92 -0.15 36.17
CA SER A 177 17.66 -1.43 36.82
C SER A 177 18.75 -1.74 37.83
N VAL A 178 18.41 -1.84 39.11
CA VAL A 178 19.37 -2.19 40.17
C VAL A 178 19.17 -3.65 40.59
N TYR A 179 20.26 -4.33 40.93
CA TYR A 179 20.24 -5.74 41.31
C TYR A 179 19.76 -5.94 42.77
N PRO A 180 19.00 -7.01 43.10
CA PRO A 180 18.47 -8.01 42.19
C PRO A 180 17.35 -7.47 41.28
N PRO A 181 17.17 -8.03 40.07
CA PRO A 181 16.09 -7.65 39.17
C PRO A 181 14.75 -7.76 39.90
N GLY A 182 13.98 -6.66 39.97
CA GLY A 182 12.76 -6.55 40.77
C GLY A 182 12.94 -5.86 42.13
N ALA A 183 14.17 -5.51 42.53
CA ALA A 183 14.38 -4.52 43.57
C ALA A 183 14.03 -3.15 42.98
N HIS A 184 12.91 -2.59 43.42
CA HIS A 184 12.51 -1.26 43.00
C HIS A 184 13.64 -0.26 43.25
N LEU A 185 13.86 0.69 42.33
CA LEU A 185 14.67 1.88 42.56
C LEU A 185 14.37 2.48 43.95
N SER A 186 13.08 2.47 44.35
CA SER A 186 12.63 2.88 45.67
C SER A 186 13.24 2.10 46.85
N TYR A 187 13.59 0.82 46.72
CA TYR A 187 14.28 0.03 47.75
C TYR A 187 15.75 0.43 47.89
N VAL A 188 16.41 0.68 46.76
CA VAL A 188 17.81 1.14 46.67
C VAL A 188 17.94 2.52 47.28
N ILE A 189 17.03 3.42 46.91
CA ILE A 189 16.92 4.79 47.43
C ILE A 189 16.59 4.82 48.92
N ARG A 190 15.82 3.86 49.44
CA ARG A 190 15.43 3.78 50.86
C ARG A 190 16.46 3.08 51.75
N SER A 191 17.54 2.59 51.17
CA SER A 191 18.61 1.95 51.93
C SER A 191 19.39 2.99 52.76
N ASP A 192 19.89 2.63 53.94
CA ASP A 192 20.56 3.57 54.85
C ASP A 192 21.77 4.29 54.21
N TRP A 193 22.42 3.66 53.24
CA TRP A 193 23.53 4.26 52.48
C TRP A 193 23.10 5.33 51.47
N ALA A 194 21.83 5.32 51.06
CA ALA A 194 21.24 6.28 50.15
C ALA A 194 20.70 7.52 50.89
N ALA A 195 20.85 7.61 52.22
CA ALA A 195 20.52 8.80 53.00
C ALA A 195 21.12 10.14 52.47
N PRO A 196 22.29 10.17 51.80
CA PRO A 196 22.82 11.38 51.14
C PRO A 196 22.13 11.74 49.82
N LEU A 197 21.41 10.80 49.18
CA LEU A 197 20.67 11.08 47.95
C LEU A 197 19.46 11.94 48.26
N GLN A 198 19.24 12.98 47.45
CA GLN A 198 18.06 13.81 47.59
C GLN A 198 16.81 12.98 47.26
N PRO A 199 15.76 13.00 48.11
CA PRO A 199 14.49 12.31 47.82
C PRO A 199 13.86 12.72 46.48
N GLU A 200 14.18 13.92 46.01
CA GLU A 200 13.75 14.45 44.72
C GLU A 200 14.40 13.71 43.54
N LEU A 201 15.72 13.44 43.60
CA LEU A 201 16.45 12.69 42.58
C LEU A 201 15.92 11.26 42.44
N ALA A 202 15.67 10.64 43.58
CA ALA A 202 15.07 9.33 43.68
C ALA A 202 13.70 9.24 43.00
N HIS A 203 12.86 10.25 43.25
CA HIS A 203 11.55 10.34 42.64
C HIS A 203 11.65 10.62 41.14
N SER A 204 12.58 11.47 40.69
CA SER A 204 12.75 11.76 39.26
C SER A 204 13.22 10.55 38.46
N LEU A 205 14.11 9.71 39.01
CA LEU A 205 14.59 8.49 38.36
C LEU A 205 13.52 7.42 38.17
N ASP A 206 12.51 7.36 39.04
CA ASP A 206 11.40 6.40 38.94
C ASP A 206 10.20 6.97 38.17
N ARG A 207 10.20 8.25 37.78
CA ARG A 207 9.10 8.85 37.01
C ARG A 207 9.16 8.49 35.54
N VAL A 208 8.00 8.18 34.96
CA VAL A 208 7.89 7.95 33.52
C VAL A 208 7.87 9.30 32.80
N GLY A 209 8.80 9.47 31.86
CA GLY A 209 8.95 10.68 31.05
C GLY A 209 8.87 10.40 29.55
N SER A 210 9.06 11.45 28.76
CA SER A 210 9.45 11.30 27.36
C SER A 210 10.93 10.96 27.25
N PRO A 211 11.40 10.38 26.13
CA PRO A 211 12.82 10.15 25.90
C PRO A 211 13.69 11.39 26.17
N ALA A 212 13.28 12.58 25.72
CA ALA A 212 14.02 13.82 26.00
C ALA A 212 14.10 14.15 27.49
N ARG A 213 12.98 14.08 28.22
CA ARG A 213 12.96 14.37 29.66
C ARG A 213 13.73 13.34 30.48
N MET A 214 13.68 12.07 30.07
CA MET A 214 14.42 11.00 30.74
C MET A 214 15.93 11.19 30.55
N SER A 215 16.38 11.57 29.34
CA SER A 215 17.77 11.93 29.06
C SER A 215 18.27 13.05 29.99
N GLU A 216 17.55 14.18 30.07
CA GLU A 216 17.87 15.30 30.96
C GLU A 216 17.93 14.88 32.44
N THR A 217 16.98 14.03 32.85
CA THR A 217 16.90 13.51 34.23
C THR A 217 18.11 12.64 34.55
N TYR A 218 18.53 11.77 33.63
CA TYR A 218 19.66 10.87 33.83
C TYR A 218 21.00 11.62 33.83
N ASP A 219 21.19 12.61 32.96
CA ASP A 219 22.40 13.45 32.96
C ASP A 219 22.54 14.23 34.27
N THR A 220 21.43 14.76 34.78
CA THR A 220 21.38 15.42 36.10
C THR A 220 21.74 14.43 37.21
N ALA A 221 21.15 13.23 37.18
CA ALA A 221 21.41 12.18 38.15
C ALA A 221 22.87 11.75 38.19
N LEU A 222 23.50 11.55 37.03
CA LEU A 222 24.91 11.17 36.92
C LEU A 222 25.83 12.26 37.50
N THR A 223 25.50 13.53 37.29
CA THR A 223 26.25 14.66 37.85
C THR A 223 26.19 14.66 39.38
N GLU A 224 25.00 14.44 39.95
CA GLU A 224 24.81 14.37 41.41
C GLU A 224 25.49 13.13 42.02
N LEU A 225 25.37 11.97 41.39
CA LEU A 225 26.03 10.73 41.83
C LEU A 225 27.56 10.87 41.82
N ALA A 226 28.13 11.51 40.80
CA ALA A 226 29.56 11.81 40.75
C ALA A 226 30.01 12.74 41.87
N ALA A 227 29.21 13.77 42.22
CA ALA A 227 29.50 14.67 43.32
C ALA A 227 29.48 13.95 44.68
N LEU A 228 28.51 13.05 44.90
CA LEU A 228 28.40 12.23 46.11
C LEU A 228 29.59 11.26 46.24
N ALA A 229 29.99 10.60 45.15
CA ALA A 229 31.14 9.72 45.12
C ALA A 229 32.46 10.46 45.44
N GLY A 230 32.62 11.69 44.95
CA GLY A 230 33.77 12.55 45.24
C GLY A 230 33.84 13.07 46.68
N GLY A 231 32.69 13.23 47.35
CA GLY A 231 32.59 13.62 48.76
C GLY A 231 32.91 12.46 49.73
N ALA A 232 32.40 11.26 49.44
CA ALA A 232 32.62 10.07 50.28
C ALA A 232 34.11 9.66 50.40
N GLY A 233 34.93 9.97 49.40
CA GLY A 233 36.38 9.71 49.43
C GLY A 233 37.19 10.64 50.34
N ARG A 234 36.61 11.74 50.86
CA ARG A 234 37.33 12.70 51.74
C ARG A 234 37.14 12.45 53.23
N ASP A 235 36.08 11.75 53.63
CA ASP A 235 35.71 11.54 55.06
C ASP A 235 36.07 10.12 55.59
N SER A 236 36.84 9.33 54.85
CA SER A 236 37.08 7.91 55.13
C SER A 236 38.05 7.59 56.29
N SER A 237 38.30 8.51 57.23
CA SER A 237 39.22 8.26 58.36
C SER A 237 38.58 7.55 59.57
N SER A 238 37.30 7.16 59.53
CA SER A 238 36.70 6.33 60.59
C SER A 238 35.48 5.53 60.08
N ALA A 239 35.68 4.33 59.52
CA ALA A 239 34.60 3.53 58.96
C ALA A 239 34.25 2.28 59.78
N THR A 240 33.01 2.24 60.28
CA THR A 240 32.29 1.05 60.78
C THR A 240 31.70 0.23 59.63
N SER A 241 31.41 -1.06 59.85
CA SER A 241 30.95 -2.05 58.86
C SER A 241 29.73 -1.66 57.99
N GLY A 242 28.92 -0.68 58.38
CA GLY A 242 27.82 -0.13 57.56
C GLY A 242 28.26 0.81 56.42
N GLN A 243 29.48 1.36 56.45
CA GLN A 243 29.98 2.27 55.40
C GLN A 243 30.55 1.54 54.18
N ALA A 244 30.82 0.23 54.24
CA ALA A 244 31.31 -0.53 53.09
C ALA A 244 30.22 -0.86 52.06
N ALA A 245 28.95 -0.91 52.46
CA ALA A 245 27.82 -1.12 51.57
C ALA A 245 27.42 0.15 50.78
N ALA A 246 27.85 1.33 51.24
CA ALA A 246 27.49 2.61 50.63
C ALA A 246 28.19 2.89 49.28
N PRO A 247 29.51 2.65 49.11
CA PRO A 247 30.19 2.78 47.83
C PRO A 247 29.68 1.79 46.78
N GLU A 248 29.37 0.55 47.18
CA GLU A 248 28.92 -0.50 46.25
C GLU A 248 27.51 -0.23 45.73
N GLY A 249 26.60 0.23 46.60
CA GLY A 249 25.26 0.68 46.21
C GLY A 249 25.27 1.90 45.28
N LEU A 250 26.09 2.91 45.59
CA LEU A 250 26.26 4.09 44.74
C LEU A 250 26.85 3.73 43.37
N ALA A 251 27.86 2.85 43.33
CA ALA A 251 28.43 2.37 42.07
C ALA A 251 27.40 1.61 41.23
N THR A 252 26.61 0.72 41.85
CA THR A 252 25.56 -0.03 41.15
C THR A 252 24.48 0.89 40.59
N LEU A 253 24.03 1.89 41.36
CA LEU A 253 23.06 2.87 40.89
C LEU A 253 23.64 3.74 39.76
N ASN A 254 24.89 4.17 39.87
CA ASN A 254 25.57 4.93 38.82
C ASN A 254 25.61 4.14 37.51
N THR A 255 26.05 2.88 37.53
CA THR A 255 26.05 2.02 36.33
C THR A 255 24.64 1.83 35.76
N ALA A 256 23.63 1.59 36.61
CA ALA A 256 22.24 1.44 36.15
C ALA A 256 21.71 2.71 35.45
N VAL A 257 22.05 3.90 35.96
CA VAL A 257 21.67 5.18 35.36
C VAL A 257 22.47 5.42 34.08
N GLU A 258 23.76 5.08 34.03
CA GLU A 258 24.59 5.16 32.82
C GLU A 258 24.02 4.29 31.69
N ASP A 259 23.68 3.03 31.97
CA ASP A 259 23.09 2.13 30.98
C ASP A 259 21.75 2.64 30.45
N ALA A 260 20.88 3.13 31.34
CA ALA A 260 19.61 3.74 30.96
C ALA A 260 19.79 5.02 30.13
N ALA A 261 20.76 5.87 30.50
CA ALA A 261 21.11 7.07 29.75
C ALA A 261 21.60 6.75 28.34
N LEU A 262 22.51 5.77 28.21
CA LEU A 262 22.99 5.29 26.92
C LEU A 262 21.85 4.75 26.04
N ALA A 263 20.93 3.99 26.62
CA ALA A 263 19.78 3.43 25.91
C ALA A 263 18.82 4.52 25.41
N VAL A 264 18.44 5.48 26.27
CA VAL A 264 17.57 6.60 25.90
C VAL A 264 18.25 7.50 24.86
N ASN A 265 19.52 7.85 25.06
CA ASN A 265 20.29 8.69 24.11
C ASN A 265 20.48 8.00 22.76
N SER A 266 20.59 6.66 22.73
CA SER A 266 20.61 5.88 21.50
C SER A 266 19.30 6.00 20.71
N VAL A 267 18.14 5.95 21.39
CA VAL A 267 16.84 6.17 20.73
C VAL A 267 16.71 7.60 20.21
N LEU A 268 17.08 8.60 21.02
CA LEU A 268 17.06 10.00 20.61
C LEU A 268 17.92 10.25 19.38
N SER A 269 19.15 9.71 19.37
CA SER A 269 20.05 9.77 18.22
C SER A 269 19.46 9.11 16.97
N ARG A 270 18.82 7.95 17.13
CA ARG A 270 18.12 7.27 16.02
C ARG A 270 16.95 8.10 15.49
N LEU A 271 16.12 8.69 16.35
CA LEU A 271 15.00 9.56 15.93
C LEU A 271 15.53 10.79 15.18
N SER A 272 16.59 11.43 15.69
CA SER A 272 17.24 12.56 15.02
C SER A 272 17.80 12.16 13.65
N SER A 273 18.45 11.00 13.55
CA SER A 273 18.97 10.48 12.29
C SER A 273 17.84 10.20 11.29
N LEU A 274 16.73 9.58 11.72
CA LEU A 274 15.57 9.35 10.85
C LEU A 274 14.95 10.66 10.36
N THR A 275 14.85 11.66 11.23
CA THR A 275 14.35 13.01 10.89
C THR A 275 15.20 13.63 9.79
N GLN A 276 16.52 13.68 9.98
CA GLN A 276 17.47 14.21 9.00
C GLN A 276 17.40 13.46 7.67
N ARG A 277 17.37 12.13 7.69
CA ARG A 277 17.32 11.31 6.47
C ARG A 277 16.02 11.53 5.70
N CYS A 278 14.88 11.65 6.37
CA CYS A 278 13.62 11.96 5.70
C CYS A 278 13.64 13.35 5.05
N GLU A 279 14.22 14.34 5.74
CA GLU A 279 14.40 15.69 5.21
C GLU A 279 15.36 15.72 4.02
N GLU A 280 16.51 15.04 4.09
CA GLU A 280 17.46 14.95 2.97
C GLU A 280 16.84 14.27 1.73
N MET A 281 16.05 13.21 1.93
CA MET A 281 15.32 12.57 0.84
C MET A 281 14.28 13.48 0.21
N PHE A 282 13.51 14.21 1.04
CA PHE A 282 12.50 15.15 0.59
C PHE A 282 13.13 16.32 -0.18
N GLU A 283 14.17 16.94 0.39
CA GLU A 283 14.84 18.09 -0.23
C GLU A 283 15.58 17.72 -1.52
N GLY A 284 16.07 16.49 -1.62
CA GLY A 284 16.75 15.97 -2.80
C GLY A 284 15.85 15.74 -4.01
N MET A 285 14.51 15.66 -3.84
CA MET A 285 13.56 15.51 -4.94
C MET A 285 13.37 16.82 -5.70
N ASP A 286 13.70 16.82 -7.00
CA ASP A 286 13.54 17.96 -7.91
C ASP A 286 12.25 17.82 -8.72
N PHE A 287 11.15 18.44 -8.30
CA PHE A 287 9.89 18.37 -9.05
C PHE A 287 9.87 19.23 -10.33
N THR A 288 10.88 20.09 -10.54
CA THR A 288 10.82 21.10 -11.62
C THR A 288 10.79 20.49 -13.02
N PHE A 289 11.48 19.36 -13.24
CA PHE A 289 11.53 18.70 -14.55
C PHE A 289 10.26 17.93 -14.90
N LEU A 290 9.42 17.64 -13.90
CA LEU A 290 8.11 17.02 -14.11
C LEU A 290 7.05 18.05 -14.50
N LEU A 291 7.32 19.35 -14.30
CA LEU A 291 6.40 20.44 -14.60
C LEU A 291 6.54 20.89 -16.06
N ASP A 292 5.43 20.88 -16.79
CA ASP A 292 5.37 21.50 -18.11
C ASP A 292 5.41 23.03 -17.97
N ALA A 293 6.42 23.67 -18.56
CA ALA A 293 6.65 25.10 -18.40
C ALA A 293 5.55 25.99 -19.02
N GLU A 294 4.88 25.50 -20.07
CA GLU A 294 3.85 26.26 -20.79
C GLU A 294 2.47 26.06 -20.16
N ARG A 295 2.09 24.81 -19.95
CA ARG A 295 0.79 24.42 -19.37
C ARG A 295 0.75 24.67 -17.87
N LYS A 296 1.91 24.69 -17.20
CA LYS A 296 2.07 24.80 -15.74
C LYS A 296 1.31 23.71 -14.99
N VAL A 297 1.31 22.50 -15.54
CA VAL A 297 0.78 21.28 -14.92
C VAL A 297 1.82 20.17 -15.03
N PHE A 298 1.73 19.17 -14.16
CA PHE A 298 2.69 18.07 -14.19
C PHE A 298 2.41 17.10 -15.33
N HIS A 299 3.49 16.58 -15.92
CA HIS A 299 3.45 15.36 -16.72
C HIS A 299 3.06 14.16 -15.84
N ILE A 300 2.48 13.12 -16.44
CA ILE A 300 2.17 11.88 -15.70
C ILE A 300 3.45 11.27 -15.11
N GLY A 301 4.50 11.25 -15.92
CA GLY A 301 5.83 10.87 -15.48
C GLY A 301 6.90 11.16 -16.52
N TYR A 302 8.08 10.61 -16.26
CA TYR A 302 9.28 10.84 -17.04
C TYR A 302 10.02 9.53 -17.30
N ASN A 303 10.33 9.26 -18.57
CA ASN A 303 11.13 8.13 -18.98
C ASN A 303 12.61 8.54 -19.02
N ALA A 304 13.36 8.16 -17.97
CA ALA A 304 14.77 8.49 -17.84
C ALA A 304 15.64 7.79 -18.88
N THR A 305 15.26 6.59 -19.32
CA THR A 305 15.96 5.88 -20.40
C THR A 305 15.86 6.62 -21.73
N ALA A 306 14.69 7.18 -22.05
CA ALA A 306 14.44 7.92 -23.28
C ALA A 306 14.73 9.43 -23.17
N GLY A 307 14.97 9.94 -21.97
CA GLY A 307 15.23 11.36 -21.72
C GLY A 307 14.04 12.27 -22.04
N ARG A 308 12.80 11.79 -21.87
CA ARG A 308 11.59 12.56 -22.21
C ARG A 308 10.47 12.38 -21.18
N ALA A 309 9.71 13.44 -20.97
CA ALA A 309 8.46 13.40 -20.24
C ALA A 309 7.33 12.82 -21.11
N ASP A 310 6.25 12.37 -20.48
CA ASP A 310 5.06 11.92 -21.18
C ASP A 310 4.29 13.08 -21.82
N ASP A 311 3.62 12.86 -22.95
CA ASP A 311 2.73 13.86 -23.57
C ASP A 311 1.35 13.97 -22.88
N SER A 312 1.18 13.27 -21.75
CA SER A 312 -0.02 13.25 -20.91
C SER A 312 0.24 13.96 -19.58
N TYR A 313 -0.81 14.56 -19.01
CA TYR A 313 -0.68 15.50 -17.91
C TYR A 313 -1.68 15.23 -16.77
N TYR A 314 -1.29 15.54 -15.54
CA TYR A 314 -2.19 15.66 -14.40
C TYR A 314 -2.81 17.05 -14.37
N ASP A 315 -3.93 17.19 -15.07
CA ASP A 315 -4.60 18.45 -15.35
C ASP A 315 -5.93 18.62 -14.62
N LEU A 316 -6.29 17.73 -13.67
CA LEU A 316 -7.52 17.81 -12.88
C LEU A 316 -7.21 17.94 -11.39
N LEU A 317 -8.03 18.72 -10.67
CA LEU A 317 -7.91 18.86 -9.21
C LEU A 317 -8.35 17.57 -8.49
N ALA A 318 -9.34 16.86 -9.04
CA ALA A 318 -9.75 15.53 -8.59
C ALA A 318 -8.80 14.47 -9.14
N SER A 319 -7.59 14.43 -8.59
CA SER A 319 -6.57 13.43 -8.84
C SER A 319 -5.71 13.24 -7.59
N GLU A 320 -5.19 12.04 -7.45
CA GLU A 320 -4.16 11.60 -6.53
C GLU A 320 -2.88 12.44 -6.65
N ALA A 321 -2.59 12.96 -7.85
CA ALA A 321 -1.45 13.85 -8.13
C ALA A 321 -1.57 15.23 -7.49
N ARG A 322 -2.73 15.57 -6.92
CA ARG A 322 -2.94 16.81 -6.18
C ARG A 322 -1.98 16.92 -4.99
N LEU A 323 -1.62 15.81 -4.35
CA LEU A 323 -0.63 15.82 -3.28
C LEU A 323 0.76 16.25 -3.79
N ALA A 324 1.20 15.71 -4.94
CA ALA A 324 2.45 16.12 -5.58
C ALA A 324 2.42 17.61 -5.94
N SER A 325 1.30 18.08 -6.50
CA SER A 325 1.05 19.49 -6.85
C SER A 325 1.17 20.40 -5.63
N PHE A 326 0.54 20.02 -4.52
CA PHE A 326 0.58 20.77 -3.27
C PHE A 326 2.00 20.84 -2.69
N ILE A 327 2.71 19.70 -2.66
CA ILE A 327 4.06 19.60 -2.10
C ILE A 327 5.06 20.40 -2.93
N ALA A 328 5.01 20.30 -4.26
CA ALA A 328 5.93 21.03 -5.11
C ALA A 328 5.76 22.56 -4.96
N ILE A 329 4.53 23.04 -4.75
CA ILE A 329 4.29 24.45 -4.41
C ILE A 329 4.86 24.78 -3.04
N ALA A 330 4.61 23.94 -2.04
CA ALA A 330 5.08 24.17 -0.67
C ALA A 330 6.62 24.16 -0.56
N LYS A 331 7.28 23.31 -1.35
CA LYS A 331 8.74 23.23 -1.48
C LYS A 331 9.33 24.39 -2.31
N GLY A 332 8.53 24.99 -3.19
CA GLY A 332 8.94 26.08 -4.08
C GLY A 332 9.42 25.63 -5.47
N ASP A 333 9.28 24.34 -5.80
CA ASP A 333 9.62 23.78 -7.11
C ASP A 333 8.57 24.11 -8.19
N ALA A 334 7.34 24.44 -7.78
CA ALA A 334 6.26 24.87 -8.67
C ALA A 334 5.65 26.20 -8.21
N PRO A 335 5.28 27.11 -9.14
CA PRO A 335 4.59 28.35 -8.78
C PRO A 335 3.17 28.05 -8.31
N GLN A 336 2.62 28.89 -7.42
CA GLN A 336 1.25 28.73 -6.93
C GLN A 336 0.17 28.70 -8.04
N GLU A 337 0.45 29.36 -9.17
CA GLU A 337 -0.40 29.32 -10.38
C GLU A 337 -0.69 27.89 -10.87
N HIS A 338 0.23 26.95 -10.65
CA HIS A 338 0.06 25.53 -10.97
C HIS A 338 -1.24 24.97 -10.38
N TRP A 339 -1.52 25.25 -9.10
CA TRP A 339 -2.73 24.78 -8.42
C TRP A 339 -4.02 25.25 -9.11
N PHE A 340 -4.00 26.48 -9.59
CA PHE A 340 -5.16 27.11 -10.24
C PHE A 340 -5.30 26.73 -11.72
N ARG A 341 -4.29 26.05 -12.30
CA ARG A 341 -4.35 25.46 -13.65
C ARG A 341 -5.02 24.09 -13.68
N LEU A 342 -5.10 23.41 -12.53
CA LEU A 342 -5.83 22.15 -12.41
C LEU A 342 -7.33 22.34 -12.73
N GLY A 343 -7.92 21.44 -13.48
CA GLY A 343 -9.30 21.50 -13.91
C GLY A 343 -10.26 21.31 -12.74
N ARG A 344 -11.31 22.14 -12.70
CA ARG A 344 -12.38 22.11 -11.69
C ARG A 344 -13.73 21.73 -12.32
N GLN A 345 -13.72 20.85 -13.30
CA GLN A 345 -14.95 20.41 -13.96
C GLN A 345 -15.88 19.73 -12.95
N LEU A 346 -17.14 20.16 -12.90
CA LEU A 346 -18.14 19.68 -11.95
C LEU A 346 -19.22 18.87 -12.65
N THR A 347 -19.56 17.72 -12.07
CA THR A 347 -20.70 16.88 -12.44
C THR A 347 -21.76 16.91 -11.33
N PRO A 348 -23.06 16.90 -11.66
CA PRO A 348 -24.10 16.75 -10.65
C PRO A 348 -24.13 15.31 -10.11
N VAL A 349 -24.29 15.19 -8.79
CA VAL A 349 -24.38 13.90 -8.08
C VAL A 349 -25.46 14.04 -7.02
N ASP A 350 -26.62 13.41 -7.23
CA ASP A 350 -27.81 13.37 -6.34
C ASP A 350 -27.94 14.52 -5.33
N GLY A 351 -28.37 15.69 -5.81
CA GLY A 351 -28.60 16.89 -4.99
C GLY A 351 -27.34 17.66 -4.60
N SER A 352 -26.15 17.16 -4.96
CA SER A 352 -24.84 17.77 -4.75
C SER A 352 -24.05 17.90 -6.08
N ARG A 353 -22.78 18.30 -5.98
CA ARG A 353 -21.83 18.44 -7.08
C ARG A 353 -20.51 17.81 -6.65
N ALA A 354 -19.86 17.13 -7.58
CA ALA A 354 -18.51 16.59 -7.39
C ALA A 354 -17.60 17.10 -8.49
N LEU A 355 -16.32 17.27 -8.18
CA LEU A 355 -15.28 17.34 -9.21
C LEU A 355 -15.26 16.04 -10.02
N ILE A 356 -15.02 16.14 -11.32
CA ILE A 356 -14.80 15.01 -12.23
C ILE A 356 -13.32 14.63 -12.20
N SER A 357 -13.04 13.32 -12.16
CA SER A 357 -11.71 12.74 -12.38
C SER A 357 -11.60 12.04 -13.73
N TRP A 358 -10.43 11.51 -14.09
CA TRP A 358 -10.26 10.85 -15.38
C TRP A 358 -10.98 9.50 -15.42
N THR A 359 -10.69 8.63 -14.44
CA THR A 359 -11.19 7.25 -14.43
C THR A 359 -12.34 7.02 -13.46
N ALA A 360 -12.78 8.03 -12.70
CA ALA A 360 -13.78 7.89 -11.62
C ALA A 360 -13.36 6.91 -10.53
N THR A 361 -12.05 6.72 -10.35
CA THR A 361 -11.50 5.74 -9.43
C THR A 361 -11.46 6.35 -8.04
N MET A 362 -11.97 5.65 -7.02
CA MET A 362 -12.13 6.28 -5.70
C MET A 362 -10.80 6.73 -5.07
N PHE A 363 -9.70 6.05 -5.39
CA PHE A 363 -8.37 6.46 -4.93
C PHE A 363 -7.96 7.86 -5.42
N GLU A 364 -8.34 8.27 -6.64
CA GLU A 364 -7.99 9.59 -7.22
C GLU A 364 -8.48 10.73 -6.30
N TYR A 365 -9.60 10.50 -5.62
CA TYR A 365 -10.19 11.47 -4.70
C TYR A 365 -9.59 11.36 -3.30
N LEU A 366 -9.50 10.14 -2.78
CA LEU A 366 -9.33 9.89 -1.35
C LEU A 366 -7.90 9.60 -0.92
N MET A 367 -7.00 9.13 -1.80
CA MET A 367 -5.60 8.88 -1.44
C MET A 367 -4.91 10.12 -0.83
N PRO A 368 -5.13 11.35 -1.33
CA PRO A 368 -4.53 12.53 -0.71
C PRO A 368 -4.95 12.74 0.75
N LEU A 369 -6.13 12.26 1.18
CA LEU A 369 -6.61 12.37 2.58
C LEU A 369 -5.81 11.52 3.58
N LEU A 370 -4.90 10.66 3.11
CA LEU A 370 -3.99 9.96 4.00
C LEU A 370 -3.09 10.92 4.79
N VAL A 371 -2.71 12.05 4.17
CA VAL A 371 -1.84 13.07 4.78
C VAL A 371 -2.37 14.50 4.65
N MET A 372 -3.22 14.80 3.66
CA MET A 372 -3.82 16.13 3.49
C MET A 372 -5.09 16.26 4.32
N ARG A 373 -5.20 17.37 5.04
CA ARG A 373 -6.38 17.73 5.83
C ARG A 373 -7.56 18.09 4.91
N ASP A 374 -8.74 17.61 5.29
CA ASP A 374 -10.01 18.07 4.74
C ASP A 374 -10.55 19.30 5.51
N TYR A 375 -11.19 20.22 4.81
CA TYR A 375 -11.75 21.44 5.38
C TYR A 375 -13.23 21.56 5.04
N ASP A 376 -14.06 21.66 6.09
CA ASP A 376 -15.50 21.79 5.94
C ASP A 376 -15.91 22.92 4.99
N ARG A 377 -16.98 22.69 4.22
CA ARG A 377 -17.57 23.66 3.27
C ARG A 377 -16.63 24.11 2.15
N THR A 378 -15.61 23.33 1.84
CA THR A 378 -14.77 23.52 0.64
C THR A 378 -15.27 22.69 -0.54
N LEU A 379 -14.78 23.02 -1.73
CA LEU A 379 -15.04 22.28 -2.96
C LEU A 379 -14.59 20.81 -2.86
N LEU A 380 -13.43 20.56 -2.25
CA LEU A 380 -12.88 19.21 -2.04
C LEU A 380 -13.73 18.42 -1.04
N HIS A 381 -14.07 19.01 0.11
CA HIS A 381 -14.95 18.38 1.10
C HIS A 381 -16.29 17.92 0.50
N GLN A 382 -16.94 18.80 -0.25
CA GLN A 382 -18.20 18.45 -0.93
C GLN A 382 -18.00 17.31 -1.94
N THR A 383 -16.90 17.36 -2.69
CA THR A 383 -16.55 16.32 -3.67
C THR A 383 -16.37 14.97 -2.98
N TYR A 384 -15.63 14.88 -1.88
CA TYR A 384 -15.40 13.61 -1.17
C TYR A 384 -16.70 12.96 -0.74
N ARG A 385 -17.60 13.72 -0.12
CA ARG A 385 -18.91 13.21 0.32
C ARG A 385 -19.78 12.79 -0.85
N ALA A 386 -19.81 13.58 -1.92
CA ALA A 386 -20.59 13.25 -3.11
C ALA A 386 -20.09 11.99 -3.82
N VAL A 387 -18.77 11.81 -3.96
CA VAL A 387 -18.16 10.64 -4.58
C VAL A 387 -18.42 9.37 -3.77
N VAL A 388 -18.25 9.42 -2.44
CA VAL A 388 -18.54 8.28 -1.56
C VAL A 388 -20.03 7.93 -1.59
N GLY A 389 -20.92 8.94 -1.55
CA GLY A 389 -22.37 8.73 -1.70
C GLY A 389 -22.72 8.01 -3.02
N ARG A 390 -22.16 8.48 -4.14
CA ARG A 390 -22.39 7.86 -5.45
C ARG A 390 -21.85 6.44 -5.54
N GLN A 391 -20.73 6.13 -4.91
CA GLN A 391 -20.19 4.77 -4.80
C GLN A 391 -21.17 3.84 -4.05
N ILE A 392 -21.72 4.29 -2.93
CA ILE A 392 -22.72 3.55 -2.14
C ILE A 392 -23.97 3.28 -2.97
N GLU A 393 -24.51 4.31 -3.63
CA GLU A 393 -25.68 4.20 -4.50
C GLU A 393 -25.44 3.22 -5.65
N TYR A 394 -24.31 3.32 -6.35
CA TYR A 394 -24.00 2.43 -7.46
C TYR A 394 -23.84 0.97 -7.03
N GLY A 395 -23.22 0.74 -5.87
CA GLY A 395 -23.18 -0.60 -5.26
C GLY A 395 -24.58 -1.15 -4.96
N ALA A 396 -25.48 -0.30 -4.47
CA ALA A 396 -26.88 -0.67 -4.22
C ALA A 396 -27.66 -0.98 -5.52
N GLU A 397 -27.53 -0.14 -6.54
CA GLU A 397 -28.12 -0.33 -7.88
C GLU A 397 -27.71 -1.69 -8.48
N ARG A 398 -26.41 -2.01 -8.39
CA ARG A 398 -25.82 -3.27 -8.89
C ARG A 398 -25.98 -4.45 -7.93
N ARG A 399 -26.50 -4.23 -6.72
CA ARG A 399 -26.66 -5.23 -5.65
C ARG A 399 -25.34 -5.90 -5.22
N VAL A 400 -24.24 -5.16 -5.26
CA VAL A 400 -22.90 -5.58 -4.80
C VAL A 400 -22.41 -4.66 -3.67
N PRO A 401 -21.36 -5.02 -2.92
CA PRO A 401 -20.67 -4.07 -2.05
C PRO A 401 -20.11 -2.90 -2.87
N TRP A 402 -19.86 -1.75 -2.25
CA TRP A 402 -19.26 -0.61 -2.93
C TRP A 402 -17.75 -0.54 -2.67
N GLY A 403 -17.05 0.38 -3.35
CA GLY A 403 -15.60 0.51 -3.25
C GLY A 403 -14.90 0.24 -4.58
N ILE A 404 -15.41 0.79 -5.67
CA ILE A 404 -14.83 0.62 -7.01
C ILE A 404 -13.63 1.55 -7.14
N SER A 405 -12.48 0.95 -7.40
CA SER A 405 -11.20 1.64 -7.52
C SER A 405 -10.24 0.81 -8.37
N GLU A 406 -9.04 1.31 -8.65
CA GLU A 406 -8.01 0.57 -9.39
C GLU A 406 -7.61 -0.66 -8.59
N SER A 407 -7.56 -1.81 -9.26
CA SER A 407 -7.26 -3.07 -8.60
C SER A 407 -6.89 -4.14 -9.60
N ALA A 408 -6.38 -5.26 -9.08
CA ALA A 408 -6.38 -6.47 -9.87
C ALA A 408 -7.81 -7.03 -10.07
N TYR A 409 -8.02 -7.77 -11.16
CA TYR A 409 -9.33 -8.31 -11.55
C TYR A 409 -9.23 -9.72 -12.15
N ASN A 410 -10.35 -10.35 -12.49
CA ASN A 410 -10.36 -11.76 -12.91
C ASN A 410 -9.97 -11.96 -14.38
N ALA A 411 -8.83 -11.39 -14.77
CA ALA A 411 -8.09 -11.74 -15.97
C ALA A 411 -6.65 -12.08 -15.57
N ARG A 412 -6.00 -12.96 -16.33
CA ARG A 412 -4.64 -13.41 -16.04
C ARG A 412 -3.76 -13.37 -17.27
N ASP A 413 -2.49 -13.03 -17.08
CA ASP A 413 -1.47 -13.18 -18.13
C ASP A 413 -1.08 -14.65 -18.31
N LEU A 414 -0.18 -14.91 -19.27
CA LEU A 414 0.40 -16.22 -19.55
C LEU A 414 1.10 -16.86 -18.34
N TYR A 415 1.50 -16.09 -17.33
CA TYR A 415 2.14 -16.56 -16.11
C TYR A 415 1.15 -16.76 -14.96
N LEU A 416 -0.15 -16.64 -15.24
CA LEU A 416 -1.25 -16.74 -14.28
C LEU A 416 -1.26 -15.61 -13.24
N ASN A 417 -0.60 -14.48 -13.49
CA ASN A 417 -0.71 -13.29 -12.65
C ASN A 417 -2.00 -12.55 -12.98
N TYR A 418 -2.71 -12.11 -11.95
CA TYR A 418 -3.88 -11.24 -12.16
C TYR A 418 -3.47 -9.95 -12.85
N GLN A 419 -4.27 -9.52 -13.83
CA GLN A 419 -4.11 -8.24 -14.49
C GLN A 419 -4.66 -7.11 -13.62
N TYR A 420 -4.19 -5.89 -13.86
CA TYR A 420 -4.50 -4.70 -13.08
C TYR A 420 -5.09 -3.61 -13.98
N ALA A 421 -6.14 -2.93 -13.54
CA ALA A 421 -6.78 -1.87 -14.31
C ALA A 421 -7.46 -0.82 -13.43
N PRO A 422 -7.63 0.41 -13.94
CA PRO A 422 -8.44 1.43 -13.27
C PRO A 422 -9.93 1.19 -13.52
N PHE A 423 -10.69 1.00 -12.43
CA PHE A 423 -12.14 0.92 -12.42
C PHE A 423 -12.73 2.17 -11.76
N GLY A 424 -13.93 2.57 -12.20
CA GLY A 424 -14.60 3.72 -11.62
C GLY A 424 -16.10 3.72 -11.84
N VAL A 425 -16.78 4.63 -11.15
CA VAL A 425 -18.25 4.70 -11.18
C VAL A 425 -18.74 5.63 -12.30
N PRO A 426 -19.70 5.20 -13.13
CA PRO A 426 -20.30 6.05 -14.16
C PRO A 426 -20.86 7.36 -13.60
N GLY A 427 -20.62 8.46 -14.32
CA GLY A 427 -21.08 9.80 -13.96
C GLY A 427 -20.06 10.63 -13.18
N LEU A 428 -18.98 10.02 -12.67
CA LEU A 428 -17.89 10.68 -11.95
C LEU A 428 -16.60 10.85 -12.77
N GLY A 429 -16.53 10.29 -13.98
CA GLY A 429 -15.30 10.19 -14.76
C GLY A 429 -15.48 10.54 -16.23
N LEU A 430 -14.39 10.98 -16.87
CA LEU A 430 -14.35 11.28 -18.31
C LEU A 430 -14.19 10.03 -19.19
N LYS A 431 -13.61 8.96 -18.65
CA LYS A 431 -13.39 7.68 -19.38
C LYS A 431 -14.72 7.07 -19.84
N ARG A 432 -14.76 6.59 -21.09
CA ARG A 432 -15.89 5.80 -21.64
C ARG A 432 -15.85 4.36 -21.12
N GLY A 433 -17.00 3.71 -21.06
CA GLY A 433 -17.09 2.29 -20.69
C GLY A 433 -17.00 1.99 -19.19
N LEU A 434 -17.05 3.00 -18.31
CA LEU A 434 -16.98 2.81 -16.85
C LEU A 434 -18.07 1.88 -16.28
N SER A 435 -19.16 1.66 -17.02
CA SER A 435 -20.25 0.77 -16.62
C SER A 435 -20.02 -0.71 -16.97
N GLU A 436 -19.04 -1.00 -17.83
CA GLU A 436 -18.76 -2.34 -18.41
C GLU A 436 -18.16 -3.28 -17.36
N ASP A 437 -17.29 -2.76 -16.51
CA ASP A 437 -16.64 -3.50 -15.45
C ASP A 437 -17.31 -3.29 -14.09
N LEU A 438 -17.38 -4.36 -13.29
CA LEU A 438 -17.88 -4.30 -11.91
C LEU A 438 -16.90 -5.01 -10.98
N VAL A 439 -15.84 -4.30 -10.60
CA VAL A 439 -14.80 -4.79 -9.70
C VAL A 439 -14.77 -3.94 -8.43
N VAL A 440 -14.85 -4.59 -7.28
CA VAL A 440 -14.89 -3.93 -5.96
C VAL A 440 -13.61 -4.21 -5.21
N ALA A 441 -12.92 -3.15 -4.78
CA ALA A 441 -11.64 -3.22 -4.09
C ALA A 441 -11.81 -2.80 -2.61
N PRO A 442 -11.61 -3.72 -1.63
CA PRO A 442 -11.82 -3.42 -0.22
C PRO A 442 -11.00 -2.23 0.32
N TYR A 443 -9.77 -2.02 -0.15
CA TYR A 443 -8.93 -0.90 0.29
C TYR A 443 -9.61 0.46 0.04
N ALA A 444 -10.40 0.55 -1.03
CA ALA A 444 -11.11 1.76 -1.38
C ALA A 444 -12.19 2.08 -0.33
N THR A 445 -12.88 1.05 0.17
CA THR A 445 -13.80 1.21 1.31
C THR A 445 -13.07 1.70 2.56
N MET A 446 -11.84 1.23 2.80
CA MET A 446 -11.03 1.69 3.94
C MET A 446 -10.59 3.14 3.78
N LEU A 447 -10.24 3.60 2.57
CA LEU A 447 -10.01 5.03 2.29
C LEU A 447 -11.27 5.86 2.57
N ALA A 448 -12.44 5.37 2.16
CA ALA A 448 -13.72 6.05 2.39
C ALA A 448 -14.11 6.14 3.88
N ALA A 449 -13.47 5.36 4.76
CA ALA A 449 -13.67 5.48 6.20
C ALA A 449 -13.20 6.83 6.76
N LEU A 450 -12.32 7.55 6.05
CA LEU A 450 -11.91 8.93 6.37
C LEU A 450 -13.03 9.95 6.11
N VAL A 451 -14.08 9.57 5.37
CA VAL A 451 -15.19 10.45 4.97
C VAL A 451 -16.50 10.00 5.60
N GLU A 452 -16.87 8.73 5.44
CA GLU A 452 -18.11 8.13 5.94
C GLU A 452 -17.80 6.82 6.72
N PRO A 453 -17.28 6.93 7.96
CA PRO A 453 -16.75 5.79 8.71
C PRO A 453 -17.79 4.70 9.00
N GLN A 454 -19.03 5.08 9.34
CA GLN A 454 -20.09 4.13 9.66
C GLN A 454 -20.46 3.27 8.44
N ALA A 455 -20.69 3.91 7.30
CA ALA A 455 -20.98 3.21 6.04
C ALA A 455 -19.81 2.32 5.60
N ALA A 456 -18.57 2.78 5.77
CA ALA A 456 -17.38 1.99 5.46
C ALA A 456 -17.32 0.70 6.30
N VAL A 457 -17.55 0.78 7.61
CA VAL A 457 -17.55 -0.40 8.51
C VAL A 457 -18.65 -1.39 8.13
N GLU A 458 -19.86 -0.91 7.81
CA GLU A 458 -20.96 -1.77 7.34
C GLU A 458 -20.62 -2.48 6.03
N ASN A 459 -19.97 -1.78 5.09
CA ASN A 459 -19.55 -2.34 3.82
C ASN A 459 -18.40 -3.33 3.98
N LEU A 460 -17.43 -3.09 4.87
CA LEU A 460 -16.38 -4.03 5.22
C LEU A 460 -16.96 -5.35 5.78
N ARG A 461 -17.92 -5.26 6.71
CA ARG A 461 -18.66 -6.46 7.19
C ARG A 461 -19.42 -7.18 6.09
N ARG A 462 -19.88 -6.47 5.06
CA ARG A 462 -20.50 -7.08 3.88
C ARG A 462 -19.44 -7.80 3.03
N LEU A 463 -18.32 -7.16 2.74
CA LEU A 463 -17.18 -7.72 2.01
C LEU A 463 -16.63 -8.97 2.70
N ASP A 464 -16.54 -8.98 4.02
CA ASP A 464 -16.16 -10.14 4.82
C ASP A 464 -17.13 -11.32 4.62
N ARG A 465 -18.45 -11.07 4.70
CA ARG A 465 -19.47 -12.08 4.34
C ARG A 465 -19.37 -12.54 2.89
N GLU A 466 -18.73 -11.77 2.01
CA GLU A 466 -18.44 -12.17 0.63
C GLU A 466 -17.16 -13.01 0.49
N GLY A 467 -16.43 -13.25 1.58
CA GLY A 467 -15.20 -14.02 1.64
C GLY A 467 -13.96 -13.23 1.25
N ALA A 468 -14.03 -11.89 1.26
CA ALA A 468 -12.92 -11.03 0.89
C ALA A 468 -11.87 -10.92 2.00
N LEU A 469 -12.19 -11.24 3.25
CA LEU A 469 -11.23 -11.21 4.35
C LEU A 469 -10.38 -12.50 4.35
N GLY A 470 -9.06 -12.32 4.38
CA GLY A 470 -8.08 -13.40 4.47
C GLY A 470 -7.05 -13.14 5.56
N ARG A 471 -6.05 -14.02 5.62
CA ARG A 471 -5.02 -14.02 6.68
C ARG A 471 -4.24 -12.69 6.80
N PHE A 472 -4.01 -11.99 5.69
CA PHE A 472 -3.26 -10.73 5.66
C PHE A 472 -4.18 -9.52 5.49
N GLY A 473 -5.42 -9.62 5.97
CA GLY A 473 -6.45 -8.61 5.76
C GLY A 473 -7.29 -8.92 4.52
N TYR A 474 -7.94 -7.89 3.98
CA TYR A 474 -8.79 -8.06 2.81
C TYR A 474 -7.96 -8.34 1.55
N TYR A 475 -8.43 -9.29 0.75
CA TYR A 475 -7.93 -9.57 -0.58
C TYR A 475 -8.09 -8.34 -1.49
N GLU A 476 -7.31 -8.35 -2.56
CA GLU A 476 -7.20 -7.27 -3.53
C GLU A 476 -8.54 -6.77 -4.08
N ALA A 477 -9.40 -7.69 -4.55
CA ALA A 477 -10.69 -7.32 -5.11
C ALA A 477 -11.69 -8.49 -5.17
N ILE A 478 -12.93 -8.14 -5.47
CA ILE A 478 -14.00 -9.05 -5.91
C ILE A 478 -14.47 -8.60 -7.29
N ASP A 479 -14.35 -9.46 -8.29
CA ASP A 479 -14.84 -9.20 -9.65
C ASP A 479 -16.24 -9.79 -9.83
N TYR A 480 -17.20 -8.96 -10.23
CA TYR A 480 -18.59 -9.32 -10.52
C TYR A 480 -18.93 -9.23 -12.01
N THR A 481 -17.94 -9.02 -12.87
CA THR A 481 -18.14 -8.73 -14.29
C THR A 481 -18.56 -10.01 -15.03
N PRO A 482 -19.79 -10.10 -15.57
CA PRO A 482 -20.35 -11.36 -16.06
C PRO A 482 -19.48 -12.11 -17.07
N GLU A 483 -18.87 -11.38 -18.00
CA GLU A 483 -18.02 -11.93 -19.07
C GLU A 483 -16.74 -12.59 -18.57
N ARG A 484 -16.27 -12.22 -17.37
CA ARG A 484 -15.06 -12.76 -16.75
C ARG A 484 -15.33 -13.86 -15.75
N LEU A 485 -16.60 -14.22 -15.51
CA LEU A 485 -16.95 -15.21 -14.50
C LEU A 485 -17.06 -16.61 -15.09
N PRO A 486 -16.56 -17.64 -14.38
CA PRO A 486 -16.86 -19.03 -14.74
C PRO A 486 -18.37 -19.29 -14.73
N GLN A 487 -18.82 -20.23 -15.56
CA GLN A 487 -20.23 -20.58 -15.65
C GLN A 487 -20.82 -20.89 -14.26
N ASN A 488 -21.99 -20.31 -13.96
CA ASN A 488 -22.71 -20.41 -12.68
C ASN A 488 -22.04 -19.73 -11.46
N GLN A 489 -20.96 -18.96 -11.64
CA GLN A 489 -20.44 -18.10 -10.58
C GLN A 489 -21.01 -16.68 -10.68
N LYS A 490 -21.25 -16.05 -9.53
CA LYS A 490 -21.75 -14.66 -9.44
C LYS A 490 -20.66 -13.65 -9.12
N ARG A 491 -19.47 -14.12 -8.73
CA ARG A 491 -18.31 -13.32 -8.38
C ARG A 491 -17.04 -14.18 -8.39
N ALA A 492 -15.89 -13.55 -8.56
CA ALA A 492 -14.57 -14.16 -8.41
C ALA A 492 -13.73 -13.37 -7.40
N LEU A 493 -13.10 -14.07 -6.45
CA LEU A 493 -12.20 -13.46 -5.47
C LEU A 493 -10.79 -13.35 -6.05
N ILE A 494 -10.22 -12.14 -6.03
CA ILE A 494 -8.85 -11.89 -6.47
C ILE A 494 -7.92 -12.06 -5.28
N ARG A 495 -7.48 -13.30 -5.06
CA ARG A 495 -6.65 -13.68 -3.91
C ARG A 495 -5.20 -13.21 -4.04
N ALA A 496 -5.00 -11.91 -4.07
CA ALA A 496 -3.71 -11.24 -4.05
C ALA A 496 -3.70 -10.18 -2.94
N PHE A 497 -2.51 -9.71 -2.58
CA PHE A 497 -2.32 -8.60 -1.66
C PHE A 497 -1.30 -7.64 -2.27
N MET A 498 -1.70 -6.40 -2.50
CA MET A 498 -0.79 -5.36 -2.96
C MET A 498 -0.31 -4.51 -1.78
N ALA A 499 1.01 -4.37 -1.65
CA ALA A 499 1.61 -3.67 -0.51
C ALA A 499 1.13 -2.22 -0.39
N HIS A 500 0.92 -1.51 -1.51
CA HIS A 500 0.43 -0.14 -1.50
C HIS A 500 -1.04 -0.06 -1.07
N HIS A 501 -1.92 -0.95 -1.55
CA HIS A 501 -3.31 -1.03 -1.08
C HIS A 501 -3.41 -1.34 0.42
N GLN A 502 -2.59 -2.27 0.93
CA GLN A 502 -2.51 -2.56 2.36
C GLN A 502 -1.93 -1.38 3.15
N GLY A 503 -0.87 -0.72 2.64
CA GLY A 503 -0.27 0.46 3.26
C GLY A 503 -1.27 1.60 3.40
N MET A 504 -1.97 1.94 2.32
CA MET A 504 -3.03 2.96 2.33
C MET A 504 -4.16 2.60 3.29
N SER A 505 -4.58 1.34 3.30
CA SER A 505 -5.59 0.82 4.23
C SER A 505 -5.19 1.03 5.69
N LEU A 506 -3.96 0.67 6.04
CA LEU A 506 -3.43 0.82 7.40
C LEU A 506 -3.33 2.29 7.80
N VAL A 507 -2.89 3.18 6.91
CA VAL A 507 -2.82 4.62 7.19
C VAL A 507 -4.22 5.22 7.35
N ALA A 508 -5.19 4.83 6.52
CA ALA A 508 -6.57 5.29 6.62
C ALA A 508 -7.22 4.87 7.94
N LEU A 509 -7.11 3.60 8.31
CA LEU A 509 -7.60 3.09 9.59
C LEU A 509 -6.86 3.72 10.78
N GLY A 510 -5.55 3.91 10.66
CA GLY A 510 -4.73 4.60 11.66
C GLY A 510 -5.18 6.04 11.88
N ASN A 511 -5.48 6.78 10.81
CA ASN A 511 -6.08 8.12 10.91
C ASN A 511 -7.44 8.07 11.59
N LEU A 512 -8.33 7.16 11.18
CA LEU A 512 -9.66 7.03 11.80
C LEU A 512 -9.57 6.77 13.32
N LEU A 513 -8.70 5.86 13.75
CA LEU A 513 -8.54 5.47 15.15
C LEU A 513 -7.76 6.51 15.98
N HIS A 514 -6.83 7.22 15.36
CA HIS A 514 -5.94 8.16 16.05
C HIS A 514 -6.21 9.64 15.72
N ARG A 515 -7.44 9.94 15.29
CA ARG A 515 -7.92 11.30 15.00
C ARG A 515 -7.04 12.01 13.96
N ASP A 516 -6.88 11.41 12.79
CA ASP A 516 -6.13 11.95 11.66
C ASP A 516 -4.66 12.24 11.97
N ILE A 517 -4.00 11.33 12.70
CA ILE A 517 -2.63 11.52 13.19
C ILE A 517 -1.62 11.83 12.08
N MET A 518 -1.72 11.16 10.93
CA MET A 518 -0.80 11.39 9.80
C MET A 518 -1.08 12.74 9.13
N GLN A 519 -2.35 13.16 9.06
CA GLN A 519 -2.67 14.51 8.59
C GLN A 519 -2.13 15.58 9.54
N ARG A 520 -2.29 15.41 10.86
CA ARG A 520 -1.72 16.35 11.84
C ARG A 520 -0.21 16.47 11.71
N ARG A 521 0.49 15.35 11.51
CA ARG A 521 1.94 15.31 11.33
C ARG A 521 2.36 16.00 10.04
N PHE A 522 1.76 15.66 8.90
CA PHE A 522 2.06 16.33 7.64
C PHE A 522 1.85 17.86 7.73
N HIS A 523 0.75 18.29 8.34
CA HIS A 523 0.41 19.70 8.55
C HIS A 523 1.15 20.37 9.73
N ALA A 524 1.99 19.64 10.45
CA ALA A 524 2.90 20.22 11.44
C ALA A 524 4.11 20.88 10.78
N GLU A 525 4.50 20.42 9.59
CA GLU A 525 5.64 20.95 8.84
C GLU A 525 5.40 22.42 8.43
N PRO A 526 6.35 23.35 8.69
CA PRO A 526 6.17 24.78 8.41
C PRO A 526 5.81 25.11 6.95
N LEU A 527 6.47 24.46 5.98
CA LEU A 527 6.22 24.71 4.55
C LEU A 527 4.81 24.27 4.12
N VAL A 528 4.32 23.15 4.68
CA VAL A 528 2.96 22.66 4.46
C VAL A 528 1.97 23.65 5.03
N ARG A 529 2.18 24.08 6.29
CA ARG A 529 1.32 25.04 6.99
C ARG A 529 1.20 26.36 6.24
N ALA A 530 2.31 26.87 5.68
CA ALA A 530 2.31 28.10 4.88
C ALA A 530 1.46 27.99 3.59
N THR A 531 1.22 26.77 3.10
CA THR A 531 0.57 26.49 1.82
C THR A 531 -0.90 26.05 1.97
N GLU A 532 -1.38 25.80 3.20
CA GLU A 532 -2.71 25.25 3.51
C GLU A 532 -3.90 25.99 2.90
N LEU A 533 -3.77 27.30 2.64
CA LEU A 533 -4.85 28.11 2.05
C LEU A 533 -5.31 27.57 0.69
N LEU A 534 -4.47 26.85 -0.06
CA LEU A 534 -4.85 26.20 -1.31
C LEU A 534 -5.94 25.14 -1.14
N LEU A 535 -6.05 24.55 0.05
CA LEU A 535 -7.04 23.51 0.37
C LEU A 535 -8.41 24.10 0.77
N GLN A 536 -8.49 25.42 0.93
CA GLN A 536 -9.68 26.11 1.45
C GLN A 536 -10.53 26.75 0.35
N GLU A 537 -10.43 26.25 -0.89
CA GLU A 537 -11.20 26.74 -2.04
C GLU A 537 -12.70 26.54 -1.78
N ARG A 538 -13.46 27.65 -1.81
CA ARG A 538 -14.92 27.63 -1.61
C ARG A 538 -15.66 27.09 -2.82
N ILE A 539 -16.85 26.57 -2.57
CA ILE A 539 -17.75 26.09 -3.62
C ILE A 539 -18.18 27.27 -4.53
N PRO A 540 -18.00 27.18 -5.86
CA PRO A 540 -18.46 28.22 -6.77
C PRO A 540 -19.99 28.34 -6.78
N ASN A 541 -20.51 29.51 -6.42
CA ASN A 541 -21.95 29.81 -6.53
C ASN A 541 -22.32 30.10 -7.99
N GLY A 542 -23.35 29.44 -8.52
CA GLY A 542 -23.95 29.79 -9.82
C GLY A 542 -23.27 29.23 -11.08
N VAL A 543 -22.19 28.45 -10.96
CA VAL A 543 -21.61 27.72 -12.11
C VAL A 543 -22.52 26.53 -12.46
N PRO A 544 -23.00 26.36 -13.70
CA PRO A 544 -23.78 25.20 -14.09
C PRO A 544 -22.93 23.93 -13.96
N ALA A 545 -23.45 22.89 -13.32
CA ALA A 545 -22.83 21.57 -13.38
C ALA A 545 -22.99 21.06 -14.82
N ALA A 546 -21.88 20.83 -15.51
CA ALA A 546 -21.93 20.31 -16.87
C ALA A 546 -22.29 18.81 -16.78
N HIS A 547 -23.27 18.37 -17.56
CA HIS A 547 -23.42 16.95 -17.80
C HIS A 547 -22.26 16.52 -18.69
N PRO A 548 -21.50 15.48 -18.32
CA PRO A 548 -20.43 14.99 -19.17
C PRO A 548 -21.03 14.59 -20.52
N ARG A 549 -20.75 15.35 -21.58
CA ARG A 549 -21.01 14.90 -22.94
C ARG A 549 -19.97 13.84 -23.20
N ALA A 550 -20.40 12.58 -23.28
CA ALA A 550 -19.55 11.46 -23.67
C ALA A 550 -18.86 11.66 -25.05
N GLU A 551 -19.25 12.68 -25.81
CA GLU A 551 -18.84 12.93 -27.20
C GLU A 551 -17.56 13.78 -27.37
N GLU A 552 -17.05 14.49 -26.37
CA GLU A 552 -15.95 15.46 -26.58
C GLU A 552 -14.77 15.30 -25.62
N VAL A 553 -14.03 14.18 -25.68
CA VAL A 553 -12.56 14.17 -25.41
C VAL A 553 -11.91 13.05 -26.23
N LEU A 554 -11.42 13.37 -27.42
CA LEU A 554 -10.30 12.65 -28.05
C LEU A 554 -9.02 13.21 -27.42
N SER A 555 -8.70 12.79 -26.20
CA SER A 555 -7.35 12.87 -25.66
C SER A 555 -6.84 11.43 -25.61
N GLY A 556 -5.60 11.23 -26.05
CA GLY A 556 -5.04 9.96 -26.43
C GLY A 556 -5.39 8.84 -25.47
N ARG A 557 -5.67 7.65 -26.03
CA ARG A 557 -5.64 6.39 -25.28
C ARG A 557 -4.52 6.51 -24.27
N LEU A 558 -4.87 6.48 -22.99
CA LEU A 558 -3.93 6.25 -21.91
C LEU A 558 -3.39 4.84 -22.19
N VAL A 559 -2.37 4.76 -23.05
CA VAL A 559 -1.53 3.58 -23.20
C VAL A 559 -0.65 3.62 -21.96
N GLN A 560 -1.27 3.35 -20.81
CA GLN A 560 -0.52 2.83 -19.68
C GLN A 560 0.15 1.59 -20.24
N THR A 561 1.47 1.70 -20.39
CA THR A 561 2.32 0.60 -20.80
C THR A 561 2.44 -0.30 -19.57
N LEU A 562 1.36 -1.00 -19.24
CA LEU A 562 1.31 -2.00 -18.19
C LEU A 562 1.22 -3.36 -18.87
N THR A 563 2.06 -4.26 -18.36
CA THR A 563 2.44 -5.57 -18.87
C THR A 563 3.04 -5.54 -20.28
N GLY A 564 4.36 -5.76 -20.35
CA GLY A 564 4.99 -6.15 -21.59
C GLY A 564 4.27 -7.39 -22.09
N PHE A 565 3.43 -7.21 -23.12
CA PHE A 565 2.93 -8.33 -23.90
C PHE A 565 4.13 -9.22 -24.20
N VAL A 566 4.06 -10.50 -23.85
CA VAL A 566 5.13 -11.44 -24.18
C VAL A 566 5.08 -11.63 -25.68
N THR A 567 5.77 -10.75 -26.38
CA THR A 567 5.83 -10.72 -27.82
C THR A 567 6.94 -11.69 -28.25
N ARG A 568 6.57 -12.74 -28.99
CA ARG A 568 7.54 -13.67 -29.60
C ARG A 568 7.71 -13.31 -31.07
N ALA A 569 8.86 -12.76 -31.43
CA ALA A 569 9.21 -12.44 -32.81
C ALA A 569 10.09 -13.53 -33.42
N PHE A 570 9.84 -13.86 -34.68
CA PHE A 570 10.63 -14.80 -35.48
C PHE A 570 10.90 -14.20 -36.85
N ASP A 571 12.15 -14.29 -37.31
CA ASP A 571 12.63 -13.78 -38.59
C ASP A 571 12.62 -14.82 -39.73
N SER A 572 12.22 -16.06 -39.41
CA SER A 572 12.17 -17.18 -40.35
C SER A 572 10.86 -17.95 -40.25
N PRO A 573 10.22 -18.27 -41.41
CA PRO A 573 9.07 -19.16 -41.44
C PRO A 573 9.45 -20.64 -41.30
N ASN A 574 10.71 -21.00 -41.53
CA ASN A 574 11.22 -22.37 -41.61
C ASN A 574 12.04 -22.73 -40.37
N LEU A 575 11.36 -22.92 -39.24
CA LEU A 575 12.00 -23.33 -37.99
C LEU A 575 12.07 -24.88 -37.87
N PRO A 576 13.09 -25.45 -37.20
CA PRO A 576 13.18 -26.90 -36.94
C PRO A 576 11.96 -27.48 -36.21
N THR A 577 11.25 -26.62 -35.46
CA THR A 577 9.95 -26.93 -34.86
C THR A 577 9.01 -25.76 -35.15
N PRO A 578 7.88 -25.96 -35.84
CA PRO A 578 6.92 -24.90 -36.12
C PRO A 578 6.46 -24.26 -34.81
N ARG A 579 6.56 -22.93 -34.71
CA ARG A 579 5.99 -22.20 -33.57
C ARG A 579 4.58 -21.79 -33.93
N THR A 580 3.68 -21.92 -32.97
CA THR A 580 2.26 -21.63 -33.13
C THR A 580 1.81 -20.56 -32.14
N GLN A 581 0.77 -19.84 -32.54
CA GLN A 581 -0.04 -18.97 -31.71
C GLN A 581 -1.50 -19.42 -31.80
N LEU A 582 -2.16 -19.51 -30.65
CA LEU A 582 -3.59 -19.80 -30.56
C LEU A 582 -4.29 -18.54 -30.06
N LEU A 583 -5.26 -18.05 -30.82
CA LEU A 583 -6.13 -16.94 -30.47
C LEU A 583 -7.54 -17.50 -30.23
N SER A 584 -8.25 -17.03 -29.20
CA SER A 584 -9.60 -17.53 -28.90
C SER A 584 -10.41 -16.51 -28.09
N ASN A 585 -11.71 -16.42 -28.35
CA ASN A 585 -12.68 -15.72 -27.50
C ASN A 585 -13.46 -16.68 -26.58
N GLY A 586 -13.05 -17.95 -26.54
CA GLY A 586 -13.69 -19.03 -25.78
C GLY A 586 -14.55 -19.96 -26.63
N ASN A 587 -15.22 -19.47 -27.67
CA ASN A 587 -16.04 -20.28 -28.56
C ASN A 587 -15.48 -20.36 -29.99
N TYR A 588 -14.91 -19.27 -30.52
CA TYR A 588 -14.14 -19.26 -31.76
C TYR A 588 -12.63 -19.28 -31.47
N SER A 589 -11.87 -20.13 -32.17
CA SER A 589 -10.42 -20.23 -32.00
C SER A 589 -9.68 -20.32 -33.32
N VAL A 590 -8.51 -19.70 -33.40
CA VAL A 590 -7.61 -19.70 -34.55
C VAL A 590 -6.23 -20.09 -34.11
N MET A 591 -5.67 -21.14 -34.71
CA MET A 591 -4.24 -21.45 -34.58
C MET A 591 -3.52 -20.95 -35.82
N VAL A 592 -2.40 -20.26 -35.66
CA VAL A 592 -1.53 -19.77 -36.74
C VAL A 592 -0.10 -20.19 -36.49
N THR A 593 0.62 -20.66 -37.51
CA THR A 593 2.04 -21.01 -37.45
C THR A 593 2.92 -19.85 -37.88
N THR A 594 4.23 -19.95 -37.64
CA THR A 594 5.21 -18.97 -38.12
C THR A 594 5.27 -18.84 -39.64
N SER A 595 4.64 -19.74 -40.41
CA SER A 595 4.58 -19.68 -41.87
C SER A 595 3.31 -18.99 -42.41
N GLY A 596 2.35 -18.67 -41.53
CA GLY A 596 1.04 -18.12 -41.88
C GLY A 596 -0.04 -19.18 -42.13
N ALA A 597 0.31 -20.46 -42.07
CA ALA A 597 -0.65 -21.56 -42.12
C ALA A 597 -1.35 -21.77 -40.76
N GLY A 598 -2.43 -22.54 -40.78
CA GLY A 598 -3.16 -22.89 -39.57
C GLY A 598 -4.63 -23.19 -39.82
N TYR A 599 -5.46 -22.93 -38.81
CA TYR A 599 -6.86 -23.33 -38.83
C TYR A 599 -7.74 -22.51 -37.89
N SER A 600 -9.03 -22.51 -38.18
CA SER A 600 -10.06 -21.84 -37.38
C SER A 600 -11.19 -22.81 -37.04
N MET A 601 -11.66 -22.75 -35.80
CA MET A 601 -12.74 -23.56 -35.23
C MET A 601 -13.79 -22.64 -34.62
N CYS A 602 -15.06 -23.02 -34.72
CA CYS A 602 -16.16 -22.45 -33.96
C CYS A 602 -16.82 -23.59 -33.17
N GLY A 603 -16.61 -23.61 -31.85
CA GLY A 603 -16.91 -24.75 -30.98
C GLY A 603 -16.24 -26.02 -31.48
N SER A 604 -17.04 -27.06 -31.74
CA SER A 604 -16.57 -28.33 -32.29
C SER A 604 -16.50 -28.37 -33.83
N LEU A 605 -16.84 -27.28 -34.52
CA LEU A 605 -16.91 -27.22 -35.98
C LEU A 605 -15.66 -26.57 -36.56
N ALA A 606 -15.02 -27.23 -37.51
CA ALA A 606 -13.92 -26.65 -38.26
C ALA A 606 -14.45 -25.65 -39.30
N VAL A 607 -14.09 -24.38 -39.16
CA VAL A 607 -14.40 -23.32 -40.14
C VAL A 607 -13.45 -23.44 -41.33
N THR A 608 -12.16 -23.65 -41.05
CA THR A 608 -11.17 -24.01 -42.07
C THR A 608 -10.56 -25.35 -41.72
N ARG A 609 -10.56 -26.28 -42.67
CA ARG A 609 -10.06 -27.64 -42.43
C ARG A 609 -8.53 -27.64 -42.38
N TRP A 610 -7.99 -28.22 -41.30
CA TRP A 610 -6.57 -28.51 -41.16
C TRP A 610 -6.31 -30.00 -41.11
N ARG A 611 -5.12 -30.39 -41.55
CA ARG A 611 -4.65 -31.78 -41.51
C ARG A 611 -3.30 -31.79 -40.83
N GLU A 612 -3.17 -32.63 -39.82
CA GLU A 612 -1.90 -32.85 -39.15
C GLU A 612 -0.96 -33.59 -40.10
N ASP A 613 -0.08 -32.84 -40.75
CA ASP A 613 1.01 -33.38 -41.57
C ASP A 613 2.28 -32.62 -41.19
N VAL A 614 3.14 -33.29 -40.40
CA VAL A 614 4.40 -32.70 -39.90
C VAL A 614 5.39 -32.35 -41.00
N THR A 615 5.14 -32.77 -42.25
CA THR A 615 5.96 -32.45 -43.42
C THR A 615 5.38 -31.32 -44.28
N ARG A 616 4.12 -30.92 -44.05
CA ARG A 616 3.38 -29.96 -44.89
C ARG A 616 2.54 -28.99 -44.05
N ASP A 617 2.96 -27.74 -44.03
CA ASP A 617 2.28 -26.65 -43.33
C ASP A 617 1.57 -25.70 -44.32
N ASN A 618 0.67 -26.20 -45.16
CA ASN A 618 0.09 -25.43 -46.28
C ASN A 618 -1.45 -25.28 -46.26
N TYR A 619 -2.08 -25.49 -45.09
CA TYR A 619 -3.52 -25.33 -44.90
C TYR A 619 -3.80 -24.04 -44.11
N GLY A 620 -4.90 -23.36 -44.41
CA GLY A 620 -5.30 -22.13 -43.71
C GLY A 620 -6.00 -21.12 -44.63
N SER A 621 -6.20 -19.92 -44.09
CA SER A 621 -6.73 -18.76 -44.81
C SER A 621 -5.60 -17.86 -45.26
N PHE A 622 -5.47 -17.63 -46.57
CA PHE A 622 -4.32 -16.97 -47.16
C PHE A 622 -4.70 -15.79 -48.05
N PHE A 623 -3.85 -14.77 -48.09
CA PHE A 623 -3.89 -13.70 -49.08
C PHE A 623 -2.81 -13.92 -50.14
N TYR A 624 -3.22 -13.87 -51.41
CA TYR A 624 -2.32 -13.91 -52.57
C TYR A 624 -2.18 -12.52 -53.16
N LEU A 625 -0.94 -12.13 -53.42
CA LEU A 625 -0.59 -10.87 -54.05
C LEU A 625 0.04 -11.15 -55.40
N ARG A 626 -0.35 -10.36 -56.41
CA ARG A 626 0.19 -10.45 -57.76
C ARG A 626 0.53 -9.06 -58.27
N ASP A 627 1.77 -8.87 -58.69
CA ASP A 627 2.15 -7.71 -59.50
C ASP A 627 1.59 -7.91 -60.92
N VAL A 628 0.70 -7.00 -61.32
CA VAL A 628 0.04 -7.04 -62.63
C VAL A 628 0.97 -6.72 -63.81
N ARG A 629 2.11 -6.05 -63.56
CA ARG A 629 3.09 -5.69 -64.61
C ARG A 629 4.10 -6.80 -64.83
N SER A 630 4.74 -7.29 -63.77
CA SER A 630 5.76 -8.36 -63.87
C SER A 630 5.15 -9.76 -63.89
N GLY A 631 3.91 -9.92 -63.43
CA GLY A 631 3.27 -11.22 -63.24
C GLY A 631 3.74 -11.98 -62.00
N ALA A 632 4.64 -11.41 -61.19
CA ALA A 632 5.14 -12.05 -59.98
C ALA A 632 4.02 -12.25 -58.95
N VAL A 633 4.03 -13.41 -58.27
CA VAL A 633 3.05 -13.79 -57.24
C VAL A 633 3.77 -14.11 -55.94
N TRP A 634 3.23 -13.63 -54.81
CA TRP A 634 3.68 -13.98 -53.46
C TRP A 634 2.49 -14.05 -52.50
N SER A 635 2.73 -14.56 -51.29
CA SER A 635 1.74 -14.64 -50.20
C SER A 635 1.97 -13.49 -49.22
N ALA A 636 0.95 -13.08 -48.46
CA ALA A 636 1.13 -12.07 -47.41
C ALA A 636 1.85 -12.60 -46.15
N GLY A 637 1.87 -13.92 -45.98
CA GLY A 637 2.79 -14.68 -45.12
C GLY A 637 3.74 -15.53 -45.97
N TYR A 638 4.32 -16.60 -45.44
CA TYR A 638 5.19 -17.47 -46.24
C TYR A 638 4.39 -18.47 -47.08
N GLN A 639 3.39 -19.09 -46.48
CA GLN A 639 2.47 -20.00 -47.14
C GLN A 639 1.32 -19.24 -47.81
N PRO A 640 0.77 -19.77 -48.92
CA PRO A 640 1.04 -21.09 -49.49
C PRO A 640 2.02 -21.07 -50.67
N VAL A 641 2.53 -19.91 -51.08
CA VAL A 641 3.46 -19.79 -52.23
C VAL A 641 4.86 -20.31 -51.89
N GLY A 642 5.28 -20.23 -50.62
CA GLY A 642 6.55 -20.80 -50.15
C GLY A 642 7.79 -20.09 -50.70
N ARG A 643 7.66 -18.81 -51.09
CA ARG A 643 8.75 -18.00 -51.63
C ARG A 643 9.39 -17.18 -50.51
N LEU A 644 10.72 -17.27 -50.39
CA LEU A 644 11.48 -16.43 -49.46
C LEU A 644 11.51 -14.98 -49.97
N THR A 645 11.15 -14.05 -49.08
CA THR A 645 11.12 -12.61 -49.32
C THR A 645 12.43 -11.96 -48.85
N GLN A 646 12.67 -10.69 -49.18
CA GLN A 646 13.90 -9.98 -48.79
C GLN A 646 13.97 -9.70 -47.29
N ALA A 647 12.80 -9.55 -46.66
CA ALA A 647 12.64 -9.44 -45.22
C ALA A 647 11.36 -10.19 -44.81
N TYR A 648 11.45 -10.94 -43.72
CA TYR A 648 10.35 -11.68 -43.12
C TYR A 648 10.38 -11.50 -41.61
N GLU A 649 9.25 -11.16 -41.02
CA GLU A 649 9.08 -11.13 -39.57
C GLU A 649 7.66 -11.59 -39.26
N VAL A 650 7.53 -12.48 -38.29
CA VAL A 650 6.25 -12.83 -37.68
C VAL A 650 6.34 -12.57 -36.18
N THR A 651 5.32 -11.91 -35.66
CA THR A 651 5.24 -11.52 -34.26
C THR A 651 3.97 -12.09 -33.66
N PHE A 652 4.12 -12.88 -32.59
CA PHE A 652 3.01 -13.42 -31.82
C PHE A 652 2.83 -12.63 -30.53
N SER A 653 1.65 -12.06 -30.38
CA SER A 653 1.17 -11.36 -29.18
C SER A 653 -0.07 -12.07 -28.64
N GLU A 654 -0.49 -11.74 -27.43
CA GLU A 654 -1.66 -12.36 -26.80
C GLU A 654 -2.96 -12.05 -27.55
N ASP A 655 -3.07 -10.83 -28.08
CA ASP A 655 -4.24 -10.30 -28.76
C ASP A 655 -4.22 -10.54 -30.27
N LYS A 656 -3.03 -10.75 -30.87
CA LYS A 656 -2.87 -10.81 -32.32
C LYS A 656 -1.65 -11.54 -32.84
N VAL A 657 -1.69 -11.84 -34.13
CA VAL A 657 -0.53 -12.26 -34.93
C VAL A 657 -0.25 -11.23 -36.01
N ASP A 658 0.98 -10.75 -36.08
CA ASP A 658 1.46 -9.83 -37.11
C ASP A 658 2.46 -10.53 -38.05
N PHE A 659 2.23 -10.47 -39.35
CA PHE A 659 3.22 -10.82 -40.39
C PHE A 659 3.69 -9.57 -41.10
N ARG A 660 5.00 -9.41 -41.26
CA ARG A 660 5.61 -8.37 -42.08
C ARG A 660 6.53 -8.97 -43.11
N GLN A 661 6.39 -8.52 -44.35
CA GLN A 661 7.21 -8.98 -45.46
C GLN A 661 7.52 -7.85 -46.44
N SER A 662 8.68 -7.94 -47.09
CA SER A 662 9.04 -7.07 -48.22
C SER A 662 9.43 -7.89 -49.44
N ASP A 663 8.71 -7.71 -50.56
CA ASP A 663 9.05 -8.28 -51.87
C ASP A 663 8.88 -7.20 -52.95
N ALA A 664 9.85 -7.12 -53.86
CA ALA A 664 9.85 -6.21 -55.01
C ALA A 664 9.55 -4.72 -54.71
N GLY A 665 9.89 -4.24 -53.50
CA GLY A 665 9.60 -2.86 -53.07
C GLY A 665 8.17 -2.64 -52.54
N ILE A 666 7.41 -3.72 -52.32
CA ILE A 666 6.10 -3.70 -51.67
C ILE A 666 6.23 -4.29 -50.26
N LEU A 667 5.92 -3.46 -49.26
CA LEU A 667 5.79 -3.90 -47.87
C LEU A 667 4.37 -4.41 -47.64
N THR A 668 4.27 -5.62 -47.11
CA THR A 668 3.02 -6.27 -46.74
C THR A 668 2.98 -6.46 -45.23
N HIS A 669 1.90 -6.02 -44.59
CA HIS A 669 1.65 -6.22 -43.17
C HIS A 669 0.28 -6.88 -42.99
N THR A 670 0.24 -8.09 -42.42
CA THR A 670 -1.00 -8.81 -42.14
C THR A 670 -1.20 -8.92 -40.63
N GLU A 671 -2.36 -8.49 -40.14
CA GLU A 671 -2.78 -8.65 -38.75
C GLU A 671 -3.91 -9.68 -38.68
N ILE A 672 -3.83 -10.60 -37.73
CA ILE A 672 -4.87 -11.61 -37.47
C ILE A 672 -5.29 -11.50 -36.00
N ILE A 673 -6.59 -11.34 -35.77
CA ILE A 673 -7.20 -11.28 -34.44
C ILE A 673 -8.47 -12.14 -34.40
N VAL A 674 -8.91 -12.51 -33.20
CA VAL A 674 -10.25 -13.08 -32.95
C VAL A 674 -11.08 -12.01 -32.24
N SER A 675 -12.31 -11.78 -32.71
CA SER A 675 -13.20 -10.81 -32.08
C SER A 675 -13.58 -11.28 -30.67
N PRO A 676 -13.51 -10.41 -29.64
CA PRO A 676 -13.97 -10.76 -28.30
C PRO A 676 -15.50 -10.82 -28.20
N GLU A 677 -16.22 -10.08 -29.06
CA GLU A 677 -17.69 -9.95 -29.02
C GLU A 677 -18.39 -10.97 -29.93
N ASP A 678 -17.78 -11.31 -31.07
CA ASP A 678 -18.37 -12.15 -32.11
C ASP A 678 -17.51 -13.38 -32.37
N ASP A 679 -18.13 -14.50 -32.74
CA ASP A 679 -17.45 -15.72 -33.18
C ASP A 679 -16.86 -15.59 -34.59
N ALA A 680 -15.90 -14.68 -34.73
CA ALA A 680 -15.27 -14.34 -35.99
C ALA A 680 -13.77 -14.05 -35.83
N GLU A 681 -12.99 -14.46 -36.83
CA GLU A 681 -11.62 -13.96 -37.02
C GLU A 681 -11.60 -12.75 -37.95
N LEU A 682 -10.77 -11.76 -37.63
CA LEU A 682 -10.48 -10.64 -38.53
C LEU A 682 -9.05 -10.76 -39.02
N ARG A 683 -8.88 -10.68 -40.34
CA ARG A 683 -7.57 -10.64 -41.00
C ARG A 683 -7.47 -9.33 -41.79
N ARG A 684 -6.57 -8.45 -41.37
CA ARG A 684 -6.33 -7.15 -42.03
C ARG A 684 -5.03 -7.20 -42.80
N LEU A 685 -5.10 -6.89 -44.09
CA LEU A 685 -3.94 -6.79 -44.97
C LEU A 685 -3.68 -5.32 -45.33
N SER A 686 -2.53 -4.81 -44.90
CA SER A 686 -2.02 -3.48 -45.24
C SER A 686 -0.88 -3.62 -46.25
N ILE A 687 -0.96 -2.87 -47.35
CA ILE A 687 0.03 -2.91 -48.44
C ILE A 687 0.60 -1.50 -48.61
N THR A 688 1.92 -1.37 -48.55
CA THR A 688 2.62 -0.10 -48.78
C THR A 688 3.60 -0.26 -49.93
N ASN A 689 3.44 0.54 -50.99
CA ASN A 689 4.41 0.60 -52.07
C ASN A 689 5.57 1.54 -51.70
N GLN A 690 6.77 0.99 -51.54
CA GLN A 690 8.00 1.72 -51.22
C GLN A 690 8.90 1.90 -52.45
N SER A 691 8.45 1.44 -53.62
CA SER A 691 9.14 1.69 -54.88
C SER A 691 8.75 3.04 -55.47
N SER A 692 9.57 3.55 -56.39
CA SER A 692 9.27 4.76 -57.15
C SER A 692 8.29 4.54 -58.32
N ARG A 693 7.55 3.41 -58.33
CA ARG A 693 6.79 2.91 -59.48
C ARG A 693 5.29 2.75 -59.25
#